data_AF-A0A6M3RY22-F1
#
_entry.id   AF-A0A6M3RY22-F1
#
_cell.length_a   1.000
_cell.length_b   1.000
_cell.length_c   1.000
_cell.angle_alpha   90.00
_cell.angle_beta   90.00
_cell.angle_gamma   90.00
#
_symmetry.space_group_name_H-M   'P 1'
#
loop_
_entity.id
_entity.type
_entity.pdbx_description
1 polymer ?
#
loop_
_entity_poly.entity_id
_entity_poly.type
_entity_poly.pdbx_seq_one_letter_code
_entity_poly.pdbx_strand_id
1 'polypeptide(L)'
;MEHTYQYAWVIPLLPLPVIMSMGFGLFLIPTATKNLRRIWAFPSVLLLSIAMVFSVQLSIQQINGSSIYQYLWSWTVNNDFSLEFGYLIDPLTSIMLILITTVGILVLIYSDGYMSHDEGYLRFFVYISFFNTSMLGLVTSSNLIQIYFFWELVGMCSYLLIGFWFTRPIAASACQKAFVTNRVGDFGLLLGILGFFWITGSLEFRDLFKIANNWIPNNGINSLLTTLCAFLLFLGAVAKSAQFPLHVWLPDAMEGPTPISALIHAATMVAAGIFLLARLLPLFISLPLIMSFISLVGTITLFLGATLALAQRDIKRSLAYSTMSQLGYMMLALGIGSYQAALFHLITHAYSKALLFLGSGSVIHSMEPLVGYSPDKSQNMVLMGGLRKYIPITRTTFLWGTLSLCGIPPLACFWSKDEILSNSWLYSPFFGIIASFTAGLTAFYMFRIYLLTFDGYLRVHFQNYSSTKESSLYSISLWGKRIPKGVNRDFVLSTTKSGVSFFSQNIPKIQGNTRNRIGSFTTSFGAKNTFAYPHETGNTMLFPLLILLLFTLFIGFIGISFDNGGIDNGIAELTILSKWLTPSINFTQESSNSFVNSYEFITNAISSVSLAIFGLFIAYIFYGSAYSFFQNLDLINSFYKGNPKKEFLDQVKKNIYSWSYNRGYIDIFYTRVFTLGIRGLTELTEFFDKGVIDGITNGVGLASFCIGEEIKYVGGGRISSYLFFFLCYVSVFLFFFLS
;
A
#
# COMPACT_ATOMS: atom_id res chain seq x y z
N MET A 1 -8.72 21.40 29.46
CA MET A 1 -7.75 20.30 29.39
C MET A 1 -8.42 18.98 29.74
N GLU A 2 -9.02 18.82 30.93
CA GLU A 2 -9.57 17.53 31.37
C GLU A 2 -10.66 16.96 30.46
N HIS A 3 -11.63 17.77 30.02
CA HIS A 3 -12.71 17.27 29.14
C HIS A 3 -12.23 16.78 27.78
N THR A 4 -11.25 17.43 27.14
CA THR A 4 -10.79 17.03 25.80
C THR A 4 -10.03 15.71 25.83
N TYR A 5 -9.22 15.50 26.87
CA TYR A 5 -8.49 14.24 27.08
C TYR A 5 -9.43 13.10 27.47
N GLN A 6 -10.39 13.34 28.37
CA GLN A 6 -11.37 12.32 28.80
C GLN A 6 -12.23 11.77 27.67
N TYR A 7 -12.55 12.59 26.66
CA TYR A 7 -13.38 12.18 25.52
C TYR A 7 -12.58 11.75 24.27
N ALA A 8 -11.25 11.59 24.37
CA ALA A 8 -10.45 11.24 23.20
C ALA A 8 -10.76 9.84 22.63
N TRP A 9 -11.30 8.93 23.44
CA TRP A 9 -11.79 7.62 22.99
C TRP A 9 -12.88 7.70 21.91
N VAL A 10 -13.55 8.85 21.79
CA VAL A 10 -14.59 9.09 20.79
C VAL A 10 -14.00 9.17 19.38
N ILE A 11 -12.76 9.64 19.22
CA ILE A 11 -12.11 9.86 17.91
C ILE A 11 -12.14 8.61 17.00
N PRO A 12 -11.63 7.44 17.43
CA PRO A 12 -11.66 6.24 16.60
C PRO A 12 -13.08 5.72 16.33
N LEU A 13 -14.04 6.00 17.23
CA LEU A 13 -15.41 5.52 17.11
C LEU A 13 -16.32 6.45 16.27
N LEU A 14 -15.94 7.70 16.03
CA LEU A 14 -16.76 8.67 15.27
C LEU A 14 -17.17 8.20 13.87
N PRO A 15 -16.35 7.47 13.09
CA PRO A 15 -16.78 6.94 11.79
C PRO A 15 -17.62 5.65 11.88
N LEU A 16 -17.70 4.97 13.04
CA LEU A 16 -18.49 3.74 13.21
C LEU A 16 -20.00 3.90 12.94
N PRO A 17 -20.68 4.96 13.41
CA PRO A 17 -22.08 5.21 13.09
C PRO A 17 -22.37 5.17 11.59
N VAL A 18 -21.45 5.67 10.75
CA VAL A 18 -21.59 5.62 9.29
C VAL A 18 -21.58 4.20 8.77
N ILE A 19 -20.63 3.40 9.24
CA ILE A 19 -20.48 2.00 8.83
C ILE A 19 -21.71 1.21 9.23
N MET A 20 -22.21 1.43 10.46
CA MET A 20 -23.43 0.80 10.95
C MET A 20 -24.65 1.23 10.13
N SER A 21 -24.86 2.53 9.92
CA SER A 21 -26.04 3.04 9.23
C SER A 21 -26.07 2.62 7.74
N MET A 22 -24.95 2.77 7.04
CA MET A 22 -24.84 2.40 5.62
C MET A 22 -24.80 0.90 5.43
N GLY A 23 -24.04 0.17 6.26
CA GLY A 23 -23.93 -1.28 6.18
C GLY A 23 -25.26 -1.98 6.47
N PHE A 24 -25.94 -1.58 7.55
CA PHE A 24 -27.25 -2.09 7.90
C PHE A 24 -28.31 -1.69 6.86
N GLY A 25 -28.25 -0.47 6.35
CA GLY A 25 -29.13 -0.01 5.28
C GLY A 25 -28.95 -0.79 3.97
N LEU A 26 -27.72 -1.12 3.59
CA LEU A 26 -27.44 -1.97 2.43
C LEU A 26 -27.94 -3.41 2.62
N PHE A 27 -27.93 -3.92 3.86
CA PHE A 27 -28.36 -5.28 4.18
C PHE A 27 -29.89 -5.40 4.27
N LEU A 28 -30.56 -4.48 4.99
CA LEU A 28 -32.01 -4.55 5.21
C LEU A 28 -32.85 -3.89 4.12
N ILE A 29 -32.43 -2.71 3.63
CA ILE A 29 -33.24 -1.89 2.71
C ILE A 29 -32.36 -1.42 1.51
N PRO A 30 -31.87 -2.35 0.68
CA PRO A 30 -30.89 -2.04 -0.38
C PRO A 30 -31.43 -1.09 -1.45
N THR A 31 -32.73 -1.11 -1.74
CA THR A 31 -33.34 -0.27 -2.79
C THR A 31 -33.37 1.20 -2.39
N ALA A 32 -33.88 1.51 -1.19
CA ALA A 32 -33.95 2.88 -0.68
C ALA A 32 -32.56 3.48 -0.48
N THR A 33 -31.62 2.70 0.06
CA THR A 33 -30.24 3.16 0.27
C THR A 33 -29.53 3.48 -1.04
N LYS A 34 -29.64 2.62 -2.05
CA LYS A 34 -29.05 2.87 -3.38
C LYS A 34 -29.63 4.10 -4.07
N ASN A 35 -30.94 4.37 -3.92
CA ASN A 35 -31.55 5.57 -4.50
C ASN A 35 -30.97 6.86 -3.89
N LEU A 36 -30.63 6.85 -2.60
CA LEU A 36 -30.05 7.99 -1.88
C LEU A 36 -28.51 7.97 -1.86
N ARG A 37 -27.86 7.29 -2.82
CA ARG A 37 -26.41 6.99 -2.76
C ARG A 37 -25.51 8.19 -2.49
N ARG A 38 -25.76 9.36 -3.11
CA ARG A 38 -24.92 10.56 -2.95
C ARG A 38 -25.13 11.25 -1.61
N ILE A 39 -26.34 11.18 -1.04
CA ILE A 39 -26.62 11.81 0.26
C ILE A 39 -25.79 11.14 1.36
N TRP A 40 -25.58 9.83 1.24
CA TRP A 40 -24.75 9.04 2.16
C TRP A 40 -23.27 9.48 2.19
N ALA A 41 -22.71 10.08 1.14
CA ALA A 41 -21.34 10.60 1.20
C ALA A 41 -21.18 11.80 2.15
N PHE A 42 -22.23 12.56 2.43
CA PHE A 42 -22.13 13.70 3.34
C PHE A 42 -21.89 13.29 4.81
N PRO A 43 -22.65 12.34 5.40
CA PRO A 43 -22.38 11.82 6.74
C PRO A 43 -20.95 11.28 6.93
N SER A 44 -20.37 10.61 5.94
CA SER A 44 -19.00 10.07 6.04
C SER A 44 -17.95 11.17 6.13
N VAL A 45 -18.06 12.20 5.28
CA VAL A 45 -17.18 13.37 5.34
C VAL A 45 -17.40 14.15 6.63
N LEU A 46 -18.65 14.36 7.04
CA LEU A 46 -19.00 15.13 8.23
C LEU A 46 -18.44 14.50 9.52
N LEU A 47 -18.65 13.19 9.74
CA LEU A 47 -18.17 12.54 10.95
C LEU A 47 -16.64 12.46 11.03
N LEU A 48 -15.97 12.25 9.88
CA LEU A 48 -14.51 12.31 9.85
C LEU A 48 -13.98 13.75 10.05
N SER A 49 -14.70 14.78 9.58
CA SER A 49 -14.35 16.18 9.84
C SER A 49 -14.47 16.56 11.32
N ILE A 50 -15.46 16.02 12.04
CA ILE A 50 -15.57 16.18 13.50
C ILE A 50 -14.36 15.53 14.18
N ALA A 51 -13.96 14.32 13.75
CA ALA A 51 -12.76 13.65 14.25
C ALA A 51 -11.48 14.47 13.98
N MET A 52 -11.39 15.13 12.81
CA MET A 52 -10.29 16.04 12.49
C MET A 52 -10.23 17.21 13.46
N VAL A 53 -11.35 17.86 13.78
CA VAL A 53 -11.39 18.98 14.72
C VAL A 53 -10.87 18.56 16.10
N PHE A 54 -11.31 17.40 16.61
CA PHE A 54 -10.78 16.85 17.87
C PHE A 54 -9.27 16.54 17.78
N SER A 55 -8.80 15.96 16.66
CA SER A 55 -7.37 15.67 16.48
C SER A 55 -6.50 16.94 16.45
N VAL A 56 -6.99 18.01 15.81
CA VAL A 56 -6.30 19.30 15.77
C VAL A 56 -6.26 19.90 17.18
N GLN A 57 -7.36 19.85 17.93
CA GLN A 57 -7.39 20.34 19.31
C GLN A 57 -6.41 19.58 20.22
N LEU A 58 -6.33 18.25 20.10
CA LEU A 58 -5.34 17.45 20.84
C LEU A 58 -3.91 17.80 20.44
N SER A 59 -3.64 18.00 19.15
CA SER A 59 -2.30 18.37 18.68
C SER A 59 -1.84 19.73 19.20
N ILE A 60 -2.73 20.74 19.23
CA ILE A 60 -2.43 22.06 19.78
C ILE A 60 -2.10 21.95 21.27
N GLN A 61 -2.84 21.12 22.01
CA GLN A 61 -2.57 20.88 23.43
C GLN A 61 -1.21 20.19 23.66
N GLN A 62 -0.87 19.21 22.84
CA GLN A 62 0.44 18.53 22.89
C GLN A 62 1.59 19.48 22.54
N ILE A 63 1.44 20.34 21.52
CA ILE A 63 2.44 21.36 21.17
C ILE A 63 2.66 22.36 22.32
N ASN A 64 1.61 22.67 23.08
CA ASN A 64 1.69 23.53 24.27
C ASN A 64 2.34 22.84 25.49
N GLY A 65 2.82 21.60 25.36
CA GLY A 65 3.57 20.89 26.40
C GLY A 65 2.71 20.14 27.42
N SER A 66 1.48 19.73 27.07
CA SER A 66 0.68 18.88 27.95
C SER A 66 1.33 17.51 28.18
N SER A 67 1.16 16.94 29.38
CA SER A 67 1.66 15.60 29.71
C SER A 67 0.98 14.49 28.89
N ILE A 68 1.65 13.35 28.79
CA ILE A 68 1.14 12.15 28.11
C ILE A 68 -0.04 11.60 28.89
N TYR A 69 -1.20 11.58 28.25
CA TYR A 69 -2.43 11.09 28.85
C TYR A 69 -2.66 9.63 28.47
N GLN A 70 -2.88 8.79 29.47
CA GLN A 70 -3.24 7.38 29.28
C GLN A 70 -4.46 7.10 30.14
N TYR A 71 -5.48 6.51 29.52
CA TYR A 71 -6.67 6.01 30.21
C TYR A 71 -6.81 4.53 29.91
N LEU A 72 -7.05 3.73 30.95
CA LEU A 72 -7.10 2.28 30.88
C LEU A 72 -8.40 1.79 31.51
N TRP A 73 -9.01 0.83 30.84
CA TRP A 73 -10.13 0.06 31.34
C TRP A 73 -9.71 -1.41 31.45
N SER A 74 -9.62 -1.92 32.67
CA SER A 74 -9.25 -3.31 32.93
C SER A 74 -10.44 -4.24 32.69
N TRP A 75 -10.28 -5.17 31.75
CA TRP A 75 -11.14 -6.35 31.61
C TRP A 75 -10.43 -7.55 32.25
N THR A 76 -10.78 -7.86 33.50
CA THR A 76 -10.26 -9.02 34.22
C THR A 76 -10.97 -10.28 33.74
N VAL A 77 -10.22 -11.21 33.12
CA VAL A 77 -10.75 -12.52 32.72
C VAL A 77 -10.63 -13.50 33.88
N ASN A 78 -9.47 -13.54 34.52
CA ASN A 78 -9.15 -14.33 35.71
C ASN A 78 -8.38 -13.49 36.73
N ASN A 79 -8.22 -13.99 37.97
CA ASN A 79 -7.49 -13.29 39.04
C ASN A 79 -6.03 -12.97 38.66
N ASP A 80 -5.40 -13.80 37.84
CA ASP A 80 -3.99 -13.66 37.45
C ASP A 80 -3.80 -13.01 36.06
N PHE A 81 -4.90 -12.75 35.33
CA PHE A 81 -4.84 -12.25 33.96
C PHE A 81 -5.87 -11.13 33.72
N SER A 82 -5.37 -9.90 33.66
CA SER A 82 -6.10 -8.71 33.25
C SER A 82 -5.72 -8.29 31.83
N LEU A 83 -6.72 -8.04 30.99
CA LEU A 83 -6.55 -7.37 29.70
C LEU A 83 -6.98 -5.93 29.83
N GLU A 84 -6.05 -5.01 29.67
CA GLU A 84 -6.34 -3.58 29.76
C GLU A 84 -6.57 -3.01 28.36
N PHE A 85 -7.72 -2.37 28.17
CA PHE A 85 -8.07 -1.67 26.94
C PHE A 85 -8.15 -0.18 27.23
N GLY A 86 -7.49 0.63 26.42
CA GLY A 86 -7.39 2.05 26.72
C GLY A 86 -7.14 2.91 25.50
N TYR A 87 -6.75 4.14 25.78
CA TYR A 87 -6.17 5.01 24.77
C TYR A 87 -5.00 5.79 25.34
N LEU A 88 -4.00 5.98 24.51
CA LEU A 88 -2.78 6.70 24.82
C LEU A 88 -2.67 7.90 23.87
N ILE A 89 -2.56 9.09 24.44
CA ILE A 89 -2.32 10.33 23.73
C ILE A 89 -0.93 10.83 24.06
N ASP A 90 -0.05 10.64 23.10
CA ASP A 90 1.34 11.09 23.03
C ASP A 90 1.52 12.01 21.80
N PRO A 91 2.67 12.69 21.66
CA PRO A 91 2.90 13.53 20.49
C PRO A 91 2.83 12.73 19.17
N LEU A 92 3.32 11.48 19.16
CA LEU A 92 3.27 10.58 18.01
C LEU A 92 1.83 10.27 17.54
N THR A 93 0.93 9.93 18.45
CA THR A 93 -0.50 9.72 18.13
C THR A 93 -1.12 10.99 17.61
N SER A 94 -0.83 12.15 18.21
CA SER A 94 -1.43 13.42 17.79
C SER A 94 -1.12 13.75 16.32
N ILE A 95 0.13 13.50 15.89
CA ILE A 95 0.58 13.65 14.51
C ILE A 95 -0.18 12.71 13.58
N MET A 96 -0.21 11.42 13.95
CA MET A 96 -0.83 10.39 13.14
C MET A 96 -2.35 10.60 13.02
N LEU A 97 -3.02 11.06 14.08
CA LEU A 97 -4.45 11.38 14.05
C LEU A 97 -4.78 12.50 13.06
N ILE A 98 -3.99 13.59 13.04
CA ILE A 98 -4.16 14.66 12.05
C ILE A 98 -3.92 14.12 10.65
N LEU A 99 -2.85 13.36 10.45
CA LEU A 99 -2.46 12.84 9.15
C LEU A 99 -3.54 11.90 8.55
N ILE A 100 -4.07 10.98 9.37
CA ILE A 100 -5.10 10.03 8.94
C ILE A 100 -6.42 10.76 8.65
N THR A 101 -6.84 11.69 9.51
CA THR A 101 -8.11 12.42 9.31
C THR A 101 -8.05 13.36 8.11
N THR A 102 -6.97 14.12 7.93
CA THR A 102 -6.80 15.04 6.80
C THR A 102 -6.78 14.30 5.46
N VAL A 103 -5.92 13.29 5.30
CA VAL A 103 -5.85 12.50 4.06
C VAL A 103 -7.16 11.72 3.86
N GLY A 104 -7.75 11.18 4.92
CA GLY A 104 -9.02 10.46 4.86
C GLY A 104 -10.17 11.33 4.33
N ILE A 105 -10.31 12.59 4.80
CA ILE A 105 -11.34 13.53 4.32
C ILE A 105 -11.12 13.85 2.84
N LEU A 106 -9.87 14.13 2.45
CA LEU A 106 -9.51 14.48 1.07
C LEU A 106 -9.80 13.32 0.11
N VAL A 107 -9.52 12.08 0.53
CA VAL A 107 -9.86 10.87 -0.23
C VAL A 107 -11.36 10.65 -0.32
N LEU A 108 -12.13 10.87 0.76
CA LEU A 108 -13.59 10.76 0.74
C LEU A 108 -14.21 11.76 -0.25
N ILE A 109 -13.78 13.02 -0.22
CA ILE A 109 -14.25 14.05 -1.17
C ILE A 109 -13.87 13.67 -2.61
N TYR A 110 -12.62 13.24 -2.83
CA TYR A 110 -12.16 12.80 -4.15
C TYR A 110 -12.97 11.61 -4.68
N SER A 111 -13.34 10.68 -3.79
CA SER A 111 -14.05 9.46 -4.17
C SER A 111 -15.47 9.68 -4.67
N ASP A 112 -16.13 10.78 -4.27
CA ASP A 112 -17.47 11.11 -4.79
C ASP A 112 -17.43 11.32 -6.31
N GLY A 113 -16.42 12.05 -6.80
CA GLY A 113 -16.20 12.23 -8.24
C GLY A 113 -15.78 10.92 -8.92
N TYR A 114 -14.81 10.21 -8.34
CA TYR A 114 -14.19 9.04 -8.96
C TYR A 114 -15.12 7.84 -9.08
N MET A 115 -15.96 7.61 -8.08
CA MET A 115 -16.87 6.47 -8.02
C MET A 115 -18.28 6.81 -8.53
N SER A 116 -18.53 8.03 -9.01
CA SER A 116 -19.87 8.51 -9.39
C SER A 116 -20.61 7.63 -10.41
N HIS A 117 -19.86 6.96 -11.29
CA HIS A 117 -20.37 6.05 -12.32
C HIS A 117 -20.36 4.57 -11.92
N ASP A 118 -19.84 4.22 -10.73
CA ASP A 118 -19.80 2.83 -10.26
C ASP A 118 -21.07 2.48 -9.46
N GLU A 119 -21.58 1.27 -9.67
CA GLU A 119 -22.71 0.69 -8.93
C GLU A 119 -22.32 0.39 -7.46
N GLY A 120 -21.04 0.12 -7.22
CA GLY A 120 -20.49 -0.20 -5.89
C GLY A 120 -20.26 1.00 -4.97
N TYR A 121 -20.78 2.19 -5.30
CA TYR A 121 -20.52 3.46 -4.61
C TYR A 121 -20.66 3.37 -3.08
N LEU A 122 -21.81 2.90 -2.58
CA LEU A 122 -22.05 2.84 -1.12
C LEU A 122 -21.13 1.86 -0.41
N ARG A 123 -20.88 0.69 -1.01
CA ARG A 123 -19.95 -0.32 -0.47
C ARG A 123 -18.55 0.26 -0.32
N PHE A 124 -18.13 1.08 -1.27
CA PHE A 124 -16.83 1.76 -1.25
C PHE A 124 -16.71 2.72 -0.06
N PHE A 125 -17.72 3.57 0.17
CA PHE A 125 -17.73 4.50 1.31
C PHE A 125 -17.77 3.78 2.67
N VAL A 126 -18.47 2.65 2.77
CA VAL A 126 -18.45 1.80 3.97
C VAL A 126 -17.04 1.27 4.22
N TYR A 127 -16.37 0.74 3.19
CA TYR A 127 -15.02 0.19 3.35
C TYR A 127 -13.97 1.26 3.68
N ILE A 128 -14.03 2.45 3.08
CA ILE A 128 -13.11 3.55 3.44
C ILE A 128 -13.36 4.02 4.87
N SER A 129 -14.61 4.19 5.27
CA SER A 129 -14.94 4.60 6.64
C SER A 129 -14.45 3.56 7.65
N PHE A 130 -14.65 2.26 7.36
CA PHE A 130 -14.21 1.16 8.20
C PHE A 130 -12.68 1.11 8.32
N PHE A 131 -11.99 1.37 7.21
CA PHE A 131 -10.55 1.49 7.20
C PHE A 131 -10.08 2.67 8.07
N ASN A 132 -10.68 3.86 7.95
CA ASN A 132 -10.33 5.03 8.77
C ASN A 132 -10.56 4.77 10.28
N THR A 133 -11.68 4.16 10.66
CA THR A 133 -11.92 3.72 12.04
C THR A 133 -10.83 2.78 12.54
N SER A 134 -10.48 1.75 11.75
CA SER A 134 -9.48 0.76 12.17
C SER A 134 -8.09 1.39 12.37
N MET A 135 -7.70 2.32 11.49
CA MET A 135 -6.42 3.01 11.57
C MET A 135 -6.38 4.02 12.73
N LEU A 136 -7.45 4.78 12.97
CA LEU A 136 -7.54 5.67 14.12
C LEU A 136 -7.45 4.86 15.43
N GLY A 137 -8.12 3.71 15.50
CA GLY A 137 -8.05 2.80 16.63
C GLY A 137 -6.63 2.27 16.89
N LEU A 138 -5.92 1.86 15.82
CA LEU A 138 -4.53 1.40 15.89
C LEU A 138 -3.62 2.45 16.50
N VAL A 139 -3.73 3.70 16.05
CA VAL A 139 -2.89 4.79 16.54
C VAL A 139 -3.18 5.10 18.00
N THR A 140 -4.45 5.17 18.40
CA THR A 140 -4.83 5.50 19.79
C THR A 140 -4.54 4.40 20.81
N SER A 141 -4.18 3.19 20.37
CA SER A 141 -3.97 2.03 21.24
C SER A 141 -3.00 2.29 22.40
N SER A 142 -3.32 1.78 23.60
CA SER A 142 -2.43 1.86 24.77
C SER A 142 -1.52 0.65 24.93
N ASN A 143 -1.91 -0.51 24.39
CA ASN A 143 -1.28 -1.81 24.66
C ASN A 143 -0.95 -2.60 23.38
N LEU A 144 0.00 -3.53 23.47
CA LEU A 144 0.45 -4.35 22.33
C LEU A 144 -0.67 -5.19 21.71
N ILE A 145 -1.52 -5.80 22.54
CA ILE A 145 -2.67 -6.61 22.06
C ILE A 145 -3.72 -5.73 21.38
N GLN A 146 -3.91 -4.50 21.86
CA GLN A 146 -4.84 -3.55 21.25
C GLN A 146 -4.32 -3.10 19.88
N ILE A 147 -3.00 -2.87 19.73
CA ILE A 147 -2.39 -2.69 18.41
C ILE A 147 -2.74 -3.90 17.54
N TYR A 148 -2.48 -5.12 18.00
CA TYR A 148 -2.70 -6.33 17.20
C TYR A 148 -4.16 -6.48 16.72
N PHE A 149 -5.14 -6.17 17.57
CA PHE A 149 -6.55 -6.18 17.19
C PHE A 149 -6.84 -5.23 16.02
N PHE A 150 -6.42 -3.96 16.14
CA PHE A 150 -6.62 -2.99 15.07
C PHE A 150 -5.69 -3.22 13.86
N TRP A 151 -4.53 -3.82 14.07
CA TRP A 151 -3.58 -4.24 13.03
C TRP A 151 -4.22 -5.22 12.05
N GLU A 152 -4.94 -6.19 12.61
CA GLU A 152 -5.66 -7.18 11.83
C GLU A 152 -6.92 -6.62 11.17
N LEU A 153 -7.62 -5.69 11.84
CA LEU A 153 -8.72 -4.96 11.22
C LEU A 153 -8.26 -4.12 10.02
N VAL A 154 -7.14 -3.40 10.12
CA VAL A 154 -6.55 -2.67 8.98
C VAL A 154 -6.19 -3.64 7.84
N GLY A 155 -5.65 -4.82 8.19
CA GLY A 155 -5.40 -5.90 7.23
C GLY A 155 -6.66 -6.39 6.51
N MET A 156 -7.73 -6.65 7.26
CA MET A 156 -9.03 -7.04 6.71
C MET A 156 -9.61 -5.95 5.79
N CYS A 157 -9.58 -4.69 6.23
CA CYS A 157 -10.07 -3.57 5.43
C CYS A 157 -9.31 -3.45 4.11
N SER A 158 -7.98 -3.59 4.14
CA SER A 158 -7.14 -3.55 2.93
C SER A 158 -7.51 -4.68 1.94
N TYR A 159 -7.81 -5.87 2.43
CA TYR A 159 -8.22 -7.00 1.61
C TYR A 159 -9.53 -6.70 0.86
N LEU A 160 -10.53 -6.16 1.57
CA LEU A 160 -11.82 -5.77 0.98
C LEU A 160 -11.67 -4.63 -0.03
N LEU A 161 -10.78 -3.69 0.26
CA LEU A 161 -10.52 -2.51 -0.57
C LEU A 161 -9.74 -2.85 -1.86
N ILE A 162 -8.69 -3.69 -1.78
CA ILE A 162 -7.96 -4.16 -2.97
C ILE A 162 -8.86 -5.04 -3.84
N GLY A 163 -9.64 -5.93 -3.20
CA GLY A 163 -10.60 -6.82 -3.87
C GLY A 163 -11.92 -6.16 -4.26
N PHE A 164 -12.01 -4.83 -4.29
CA PHE A 164 -13.28 -4.13 -4.51
C PHE A 164 -13.96 -4.52 -5.83
N TRP A 165 -13.19 -4.65 -6.91
CA TRP A 165 -13.65 -5.18 -8.20
C TRP A 165 -13.35 -6.68 -8.33
N PHE A 166 -13.89 -7.48 -7.40
CA PHE A 166 -13.71 -8.94 -7.33
C PHE A 166 -14.11 -9.72 -8.59
N THR A 167 -14.87 -9.11 -9.51
CA THR A 167 -15.22 -9.73 -10.80
C THR A 167 -14.00 -9.90 -11.71
N ARG A 168 -12.91 -9.14 -11.46
CA ARG A 168 -11.64 -9.29 -12.18
C ARG A 168 -10.76 -10.32 -11.48
N PRO A 169 -10.32 -11.40 -12.16
CA PRO A 169 -9.52 -12.45 -11.52
C PRO A 169 -8.17 -11.92 -11.03
N ILE A 170 -7.59 -10.93 -11.73
CA ILE A 170 -6.33 -10.28 -11.34
C ILE A 170 -6.49 -9.57 -10.00
N ALA A 171 -7.57 -8.81 -9.80
CA ALA A 171 -7.85 -8.12 -8.54
C ALA A 171 -8.12 -9.11 -7.38
N ALA A 172 -8.83 -10.21 -7.65
CA ALA A 172 -9.05 -11.28 -6.67
C ALA A 172 -7.74 -11.97 -6.24
N SER A 173 -6.86 -12.28 -7.20
CA SER A 173 -5.55 -12.85 -6.88
C SER A 173 -4.64 -11.87 -6.13
N ALA A 174 -4.73 -10.57 -6.45
CA ALA A 174 -3.97 -9.51 -5.81
C ALA A 174 -4.39 -9.31 -4.34
N CYS A 175 -5.71 -9.30 -4.05
CA CYS A 175 -6.17 -9.15 -2.68
C CYS A 175 -5.78 -10.35 -1.81
N GLN A 176 -5.90 -11.58 -2.33
CA GLN A 176 -5.46 -12.78 -1.62
C GLN A 176 -3.96 -12.74 -1.34
N LYS A 177 -3.15 -12.38 -2.34
CA LYS A 177 -1.69 -12.24 -2.17
C LYS A 177 -1.37 -11.23 -1.07
N ALA A 178 -1.99 -10.05 -1.09
CA ALA A 178 -1.77 -9.02 -0.09
C ALA A 178 -2.18 -9.45 1.32
N PHE A 179 -3.29 -10.17 1.46
CA PHE A 179 -3.72 -10.66 2.77
C PHE A 179 -2.76 -11.71 3.30
N VAL A 180 -2.40 -12.71 2.50
CA VAL A 180 -1.49 -13.80 2.92
C VAL A 180 -0.11 -13.27 3.29
N THR A 181 0.48 -12.38 2.48
CA THR A 181 1.81 -11.83 2.79
C THR A 181 1.81 -11.01 4.07
N ASN A 182 0.74 -10.25 4.33
CA ASN A 182 0.61 -9.51 5.58
C ASN A 182 0.42 -10.45 6.77
N ARG A 183 -0.39 -11.50 6.62
CA ARG A 183 -0.63 -12.49 7.68
C ARG A 183 0.63 -13.24 8.13
N VAL A 184 1.59 -13.46 7.24
CA VAL A 184 2.89 -14.03 7.63
C VAL A 184 3.63 -13.10 8.61
N GLY A 185 3.61 -11.79 8.38
CA GLY A 185 4.17 -10.82 9.32
C GLY A 185 3.34 -10.68 10.59
N ASP A 186 2.00 -10.69 10.46
CA ASP A 186 1.07 -10.59 11.58
C ASP A 186 1.23 -11.79 12.54
N PHE A 187 1.51 -12.99 12.02
CA PHE A 187 1.88 -14.16 12.82
C PHE A 187 3.19 -13.94 13.60
N GLY A 188 4.21 -13.35 12.96
CA GLY A 188 5.45 -12.94 13.64
C GLY A 188 5.18 -11.94 14.76
N LEU A 189 4.36 -10.92 14.49
CA LEU A 189 3.95 -9.93 15.48
C LEU A 189 3.27 -10.58 16.68
N LEU A 190 2.33 -11.49 16.44
CA LEU A 190 1.62 -12.21 17.51
C LEU A 190 2.59 -13.01 18.38
N LEU A 191 3.51 -13.77 17.78
CA LEU A 191 4.52 -14.53 18.52
C LEU A 191 5.45 -13.60 19.32
N GLY A 192 5.81 -12.44 18.77
CA GLY A 192 6.58 -11.43 19.48
C GLY A 192 5.84 -10.89 20.71
N ILE A 193 4.54 -10.57 20.57
CA ILE A 193 3.70 -10.08 21.67
C ILE A 193 3.60 -11.15 22.78
N LEU A 194 3.32 -12.40 22.41
CA LEU A 194 3.24 -13.50 23.37
C LEU A 194 4.60 -13.76 24.05
N GLY A 195 5.70 -13.65 23.31
CA GLY A 195 7.06 -13.80 23.86
C GLY A 195 7.40 -12.70 24.87
N PHE A 196 7.08 -11.44 24.58
CA PHE A 196 7.26 -10.35 25.54
C PHE A 196 6.34 -10.48 26.74
N PHE A 197 5.08 -10.88 26.54
CA PHE A 197 4.17 -11.13 27.65
C PHE A 197 4.70 -12.23 28.58
N TRP A 198 5.29 -13.30 28.04
CA TRP A 198 5.91 -14.36 28.83
C TRP A 198 7.11 -13.85 29.65
N ILE A 199 7.84 -12.86 29.14
CA ILE A 199 9.01 -12.26 29.79
C ILE A 199 8.61 -11.23 30.85
N THR A 200 7.72 -10.28 30.51
CA THR A 200 7.41 -9.11 31.34
C THR A 200 6.18 -9.30 32.21
N GLY A 201 5.26 -10.20 31.85
CA GLY A 201 3.94 -10.34 32.48
C GLY A 201 2.97 -9.18 32.21
N SER A 202 3.38 -8.17 31.42
CA SER A 202 2.55 -6.99 31.09
C SER A 202 2.56 -6.71 29.59
N LEU A 203 1.41 -6.26 29.08
CA LEU A 203 1.19 -5.90 27.67
C LEU A 203 1.25 -4.39 27.42
N GLU A 204 1.44 -3.62 28.49
CA GLU A 204 1.51 -2.17 28.48
C GLU A 204 2.85 -1.66 27.95
N PHE A 205 2.84 -0.61 27.13
CA PHE A 205 4.09 -0.02 26.63
C PHE A 205 4.99 0.47 27.77
N ARG A 206 4.42 1.17 28.76
CA ARG A 206 5.19 1.78 29.86
C ARG A 206 5.90 0.74 30.71
N ASP A 207 5.19 -0.31 31.13
CA ASP A 207 5.75 -1.40 31.92
C ASP A 207 6.80 -2.17 31.13
N LEU A 208 6.49 -2.48 29.87
CA LEU A 208 7.41 -3.18 28.98
C LEU A 208 8.72 -2.42 28.80
N PHE A 209 8.68 -1.10 28.59
CA PHE A 209 9.91 -0.28 28.48
C PHE A 209 10.68 -0.23 29.80
N LYS A 210 9.98 -0.09 30.93
CA LYS A 210 10.61 -0.03 32.26
C LYS A 210 11.31 -1.35 32.62
N ILE A 211 10.65 -2.48 32.37
CA ILE A 211 11.19 -3.81 32.66
C ILE A 211 12.34 -4.14 31.70
N ALA A 212 12.15 -3.90 30.40
CA ALA A 212 13.18 -4.18 29.39
C ALA A 212 14.47 -3.39 29.67
N ASN A 213 14.38 -2.08 29.95
CA ASN A 213 15.54 -1.25 30.24
C ASN A 213 16.29 -1.66 31.52
N ASN A 214 15.61 -2.26 32.50
CA ASN A 214 16.25 -2.74 33.72
C ASN A 214 16.91 -4.11 33.54
N TRP A 215 16.34 -4.99 32.71
CA TRP A 215 16.75 -6.40 32.64
C TRP A 215 17.84 -6.66 31.60
N ILE A 216 17.79 -5.94 30.49
CA ILE A 216 18.75 -6.09 29.38
C ILE A 216 20.19 -5.76 29.80
N PRO A 217 20.48 -4.66 30.50
CA PRO A 217 21.85 -4.39 30.97
C PRO A 217 22.32 -5.32 32.10
N ASN A 218 21.39 -5.92 32.86
CA ASN A 218 21.70 -6.76 34.02
C ASN A 218 21.81 -8.26 33.70
N ASN A 219 21.73 -8.66 32.42
CA ASN A 219 21.75 -10.07 31.97
C ASN A 219 20.74 -10.99 32.70
N GLY A 220 19.60 -10.46 33.14
CA GLY A 220 18.63 -11.22 33.94
C GLY A 220 17.92 -12.35 33.16
N ILE A 221 17.81 -12.21 31.84
CA ILE A 221 17.22 -13.18 30.91
C ILE A 221 18.18 -13.41 29.74
N ASN A 222 18.13 -14.60 29.14
CA ASN A 222 18.90 -14.93 27.95
C ASN A 222 18.69 -13.87 26.85
N SER A 223 19.73 -13.09 26.58
CA SER A 223 19.71 -12.00 25.60
C SER A 223 19.26 -12.47 24.22
N LEU A 224 19.59 -13.71 23.87
CA LEU A 224 19.18 -14.32 22.61
C LEU A 224 17.65 -14.44 22.50
N LEU A 225 16.96 -14.83 23.57
CA LEU A 225 15.50 -14.92 23.56
C LEU A 225 14.85 -13.54 23.36
N THR A 226 15.33 -12.52 24.08
CA THR A 226 14.81 -11.15 23.93
C THR A 226 15.05 -10.60 22.52
N THR A 227 16.22 -10.88 21.92
CA THR A 227 16.49 -10.50 20.53
C THR A 227 15.58 -11.23 19.54
N LEU A 228 15.27 -12.51 19.76
CA LEU A 228 14.32 -13.26 18.93
C LEU A 228 12.90 -12.69 19.05
N CYS A 229 12.43 -12.39 20.27
CA CYS A 229 11.12 -11.76 20.48
C CYS A 229 11.04 -10.39 19.80
N ALA A 230 12.09 -9.57 19.90
CA ALA A 230 12.19 -8.28 19.23
C ALA A 230 12.21 -8.40 17.70
N PHE A 231 12.93 -9.39 17.15
CA PHE A 231 12.92 -9.70 15.73
C PHE A 231 11.52 -10.12 15.25
N LEU A 232 10.81 -10.95 16.02
CA LEU A 232 9.44 -11.36 15.73
C LEU A 232 8.46 -10.18 15.73
N LEU A 233 8.56 -9.25 16.69
CA LEU A 233 7.79 -7.99 16.65
C LEU A 233 8.10 -7.18 15.40
N PHE A 234 9.37 -7.10 15.01
CA PHE A 234 9.79 -6.38 13.82
C PHE A 234 9.22 -6.98 12.52
N LEU A 235 9.08 -8.31 12.41
CA LEU A 235 8.47 -8.97 11.23
C LEU A 235 7.05 -8.44 10.91
N GLY A 236 6.27 -8.05 11.92
CA GLY A 236 4.99 -7.38 11.71
C GLY A 236 5.15 -6.09 10.92
N ALA A 237 6.07 -5.21 11.37
CA ALA A 237 6.36 -3.95 10.71
C ALA A 237 6.89 -4.14 9.28
N VAL A 238 7.73 -5.16 9.05
CA VAL A 238 8.26 -5.53 7.71
C VAL A 238 7.13 -5.79 6.72
N ALA A 239 6.11 -6.55 7.12
CA ALA A 239 5.03 -6.93 6.21
C ALA A 239 4.14 -5.74 5.82
N LYS A 240 3.62 -4.98 6.80
CA LYS A 240 2.73 -3.84 6.53
C LYS A 240 3.41 -2.70 5.80
N SER A 241 4.67 -2.41 6.11
CA SER A 241 5.43 -1.35 5.42
C SER A 241 6.10 -1.82 4.12
N ALA A 242 5.77 -3.04 3.65
CA ALA A 242 6.28 -3.63 2.41
C ALA A 242 7.82 -3.58 2.30
N GLN A 243 8.48 -3.97 3.38
CA GLN A 243 9.93 -4.12 3.41
C GLN A 243 10.34 -5.47 2.82
N PHE A 244 11.60 -5.61 2.49
CA PHE A 244 12.21 -6.85 2.07
C PHE A 244 12.26 -7.77 3.30
N PRO A 245 11.78 -9.03 3.19
CA PRO A 245 11.40 -9.71 1.95
C PRO A 245 9.92 -9.55 1.53
N LEU A 246 9.02 -9.21 2.46
CA LEU A 246 7.54 -9.24 2.30
C LEU A 246 6.92 -8.04 1.52
N HIS A 247 7.56 -7.57 0.45
CA HIS A 247 7.12 -6.38 -0.32
C HIS A 247 6.23 -6.68 -1.53
N VAL A 248 6.12 -7.95 -1.93
CA VAL A 248 5.55 -8.41 -3.21
C VAL A 248 4.09 -8.01 -3.42
N TRP A 249 3.34 -7.75 -2.34
CA TRP A 249 1.94 -7.38 -2.43
C TRP A 249 1.69 -5.93 -2.87
N LEU A 250 2.65 -5.03 -2.61
CA LEU A 250 2.47 -3.59 -2.79
C LEU A 250 2.18 -3.18 -4.25
N PRO A 251 2.88 -3.71 -5.27
CA PRO A 251 2.62 -3.37 -6.66
C PRO A 251 1.28 -3.93 -7.17
N ASP A 252 0.84 -5.08 -6.65
CA ASP A 252 -0.42 -5.71 -7.03
C ASP A 252 -1.63 -5.08 -6.33
N ALA A 253 -1.44 -4.43 -5.17
CA ALA A 253 -2.46 -3.60 -4.54
C ALA A 253 -2.95 -2.46 -5.45
N MET A 254 -2.19 -2.12 -6.50
CA MET A 254 -2.58 -1.13 -7.51
C MET A 254 -3.72 -1.57 -8.43
N GLU A 255 -4.17 -2.82 -8.35
CA GLU A 255 -5.40 -3.24 -9.04
C GLU A 255 -6.66 -2.61 -8.44
N GLY A 256 -6.58 -2.18 -7.18
CA GLY A 256 -7.64 -1.43 -6.52
C GLY A 256 -7.90 -0.06 -7.16
N PRO A 257 -9.07 0.54 -6.89
CA PRO A 257 -9.40 1.90 -7.31
C PRO A 257 -8.41 2.93 -6.73
N THR A 258 -8.13 3.98 -7.50
CA THR A 258 -7.08 4.96 -7.18
C THR A 258 -7.22 5.69 -5.84
N PRO A 259 -8.43 6.03 -5.32
CA PRO A 259 -8.53 6.71 -4.03
C PRO A 259 -8.06 5.82 -2.88
N ILE A 260 -8.23 4.49 -3.01
CA ILE A 260 -7.71 3.52 -2.04
C ILE A 260 -6.19 3.51 -2.04
N SER A 261 -5.57 3.53 -3.23
CA SER A 261 -4.11 3.58 -3.33
C SER A 261 -3.54 4.83 -2.64
N ALA A 262 -4.19 5.98 -2.79
CA ALA A 262 -3.80 7.19 -2.06
C ALA A 262 -3.88 6.99 -0.55
N LEU A 263 -4.95 6.39 -0.04
CA LEU A 263 -5.15 6.20 1.39
C LEU A 263 -4.20 5.16 2.01
N ILE A 264 -4.07 3.98 1.39
CA ILE A 264 -3.25 2.85 1.86
C ILE A 264 -1.76 3.20 1.85
N HIS A 265 -1.27 3.80 0.75
CA HIS A 265 0.17 3.98 0.54
C HIS A 265 0.73 5.31 1.01
N ALA A 266 -0.12 6.32 1.21
CA ALA A 266 0.33 7.61 1.72
C ALA A 266 0.28 7.66 3.25
N ALA A 267 -0.85 7.29 3.84
CA ALA A 267 -1.17 7.72 5.21
C ALA A 267 -1.31 6.60 6.25
N THR A 268 -1.64 5.37 5.82
CA THR A 268 -2.29 4.44 6.75
C THR A 268 -1.63 3.09 6.87
N MET A 269 -1.97 2.12 6.01
CA MET A 269 -1.53 0.73 6.15
C MET A 269 -0.02 0.61 6.22
N VAL A 270 0.64 1.32 5.31
CA VAL A 270 2.08 1.29 5.20
C VAL A 270 2.75 2.08 6.33
N ALA A 271 2.13 3.17 6.75
CA ALA A 271 2.58 3.97 7.89
C ALA A 271 2.42 3.23 9.23
N ALA A 272 1.49 2.27 9.34
CA ALA A 272 1.29 1.47 10.55
C ALA A 272 2.56 0.68 10.93
N GLY A 273 3.31 0.18 9.94
CA GLY A 273 4.61 -0.46 10.16
C GLY A 273 5.63 0.46 10.83
N ILE A 274 5.76 1.67 10.30
CA ILE A 274 6.68 2.69 10.81
C ILE A 274 6.22 3.20 12.18
N PHE A 275 4.91 3.40 12.35
CA PHE A 275 4.31 3.81 13.63
C PHE A 275 4.58 2.79 14.75
N LEU A 276 4.39 1.49 14.49
CA LEU A 276 4.70 0.44 15.46
C LEU A 276 6.16 0.47 15.87
N LEU A 277 7.06 0.59 14.89
CA LEU A 277 8.50 0.64 15.15
C LEU A 277 8.88 1.90 15.93
N ALA A 278 8.35 3.06 15.54
CA ALA A 278 8.59 4.34 16.21
C ALA A 278 8.10 4.29 17.66
N ARG A 279 6.96 3.65 17.93
CA ARG A 279 6.43 3.44 19.27
C ARG A 279 7.29 2.49 20.12
N LEU A 280 7.81 1.44 19.52
CA LEU A 280 8.67 0.44 20.18
C LEU A 280 10.16 0.79 20.15
N LEU A 281 10.53 1.95 19.63
CA LEU A 281 11.91 2.40 19.54
C LEU A 281 12.66 2.42 20.89
N PRO A 282 12.03 2.80 22.03
CA PRO A 282 12.68 2.67 23.35
C PRO A 282 13.13 1.24 23.66
N LEU A 283 12.37 0.22 23.24
CA LEU A 283 12.77 -1.18 23.38
C LEU A 283 13.92 -1.52 22.43
N PHE A 284 13.85 -1.11 21.16
CA PHE A 284 14.86 -1.50 20.17
C PHE A 284 16.24 -0.87 20.41
N ILE A 285 16.32 0.34 20.98
CA ILE A 285 17.61 0.97 21.32
C ILE A 285 18.42 0.11 22.30
N SER A 286 17.74 -0.53 23.25
CA SER A 286 18.41 -1.45 24.19
C SER A 286 18.98 -2.70 23.52
N LEU A 287 18.61 -2.99 22.27
CA LEU A 287 19.00 -4.16 21.49
C LEU A 287 19.73 -3.75 20.19
N PRO A 288 21.04 -3.43 20.24
CA PRO A 288 21.79 -2.87 19.11
C PRO A 288 21.80 -3.78 17.87
N LEU A 289 21.77 -5.11 18.06
CA LEU A 289 21.70 -6.07 16.96
C LEU A 289 20.42 -5.86 16.13
N ILE A 290 19.27 -5.64 16.78
CA ILE A 290 18.00 -5.41 16.09
C ILE A 290 17.98 -4.07 15.37
N MET A 291 18.56 -3.01 15.95
CA MET A 291 18.71 -1.70 15.29
C MET A 291 19.55 -1.79 14.01
N SER A 292 20.67 -2.53 14.06
CA SER A 292 21.50 -2.78 12.87
C SER A 292 20.76 -3.60 11.80
N PHE A 293 19.94 -4.57 12.22
CA PHE A 293 19.13 -5.38 11.31
C PHE A 293 18.03 -4.55 10.64
N ILE A 294 17.37 -3.69 11.41
CA ILE A 294 16.37 -2.72 10.93
C ILE A 294 16.98 -1.81 9.85
N SER A 295 18.12 -1.19 10.13
CA SER A 295 18.79 -0.30 9.17
C SER A 295 19.22 -1.04 7.92
N LEU A 296 19.76 -2.27 8.05
CA LEU A 296 20.10 -3.12 6.92
C LEU A 296 18.87 -3.45 6.05
N VAL A 297 17.76 -3.88 6.65
CA VAL A 297 16.51 -4.13 5.91
C VAL A 297 16.03 -2.86 5.19
N GLY A 298 16.06 -1.71 5.86
CA GLY A 298 15.74 -0.41 5.26
C GLY A 298 16.63 -0.03 4.07
N THR A 299 17.93 -0.33 4.14
CA THR A 299 18.88 -0.04 3.04
C THR A 299 18.64 -0.91 1.81
N ILE A 300 18.31 -2.18 2.03
CA ILE A 300 18.00 -3.11 0.94
C ILE A 300 16.69 -2.67 0.27
N THR A 301 15.69 -2.25 1.04
CA THR A 301 14.39 -1.87 0.49
C THR A 301 14.39 -0.56 -0.25
N LEU A 302 15.12 0.44 0.26
CA LEU A 302 15.25 1.72 -0.43
C LEU A 302 15.93 1.55 -1.80
N PHE A 303 16.93 0.66 -1.89
CA PHE A 303 17.61 0.35 -3.13
C PHE A 303 16.76 -0.50 -4.09
N LEU A 304 16.14 -1.57 -3.58
CA LEU A 304 15.25 -2.43 -4.38
C LEU A 304 14.08 -1.62 -4.94
N GLY A 305 13.37 -0.84 -4.12
CA GLY A 305 12.24 -0.03 -4.59
C GLY A 305 12.63 0.95 -5.70
N ALA A 306 13.79 1.61 -5.56
CA ALA A 306 14.26 2.57 -6.55
C ALA A 306 14.62 1.90 -7.90
N THR A 307 15.31 0.76 -7.87
CA THR A 307 15.69 0.04 -9.11
C THR A 307 14.48 -0.56 -9.83
N LEU A 308 13.49 -1.07 -9.09
CA LEU A 308 12.27 -1.65 -9.67
C LEU A 308 11.38 -0.60 -10.34
N ALA A 309 11.39 0.65 -9.88
CA ALA A 309 10.59 1.73 -10.47
C ALA A 309 11.09 2.20 -11.87
N LEU A 310 12.35 1.93 -12.23
CA LEU A 310 13.00 2.54 -13.41
C LEU A 310 12.36 2.19 -14.75
N ALA A 311 11.96 0.93 -14.97
CA ALA A 311 11.42 0.44 -16.24
C ALA A 311 9.90 0.22 -16.20
N GLN A 312 9.24 0.55 -15.10
CA GLN A 312 7.81 0.29 -14.94
C GLN A 312 6.97 1.13 -15.90
N ARG A 313 5.94 0.53 -16.50
CA ARG A 313 5.05 1.17 -17.49
C ARG A 313 3.77 1.74 -16.88
N ASP A 314 3.28 1.12 -15.81
CA ASP A 314 2.05 1.55 -15.14
C ASP A 314 2.35 2.70 -14.17
N ILE A 315 1.61 3.80 -14.29
CA ILE A 315 1.79 5.00 -13.46
C ILE A 315 1.63 4.66 -11.96
N LYS A 316 0.59 3.90 -11.61
CA LYS A 316 0.29 3.50 -10.23
C LYS A 316 1.35 2.57 -9.64
N ARG A 317 1.79 1.55 -10.39
CA ARG A 317 2.82 0.61 -9.91
C ARG A 317 4.17 1.30 -9.75
N SER A 318 4.51 2.25 -10.63
CA SER A 318 5.71 3.07 -10.46
C SER A 318 5.64 3.91 -9.19
N LEU A 319 4.46 4.47 -8.86
CA LEU A 319 4.23 5.17 -7.60
C LEU A 319 4.29 4.22 -6.38
N ALA A 320 3.83 2.98 -6.48
CA ALA A 320 3.96 1.99 -5.41
C ALA A 320 5.42 1.60 -5.12
N TYR A 321 6.25 1.37 -6.14
CA TYR A 321 7.69 1.12 -5.90
C TYR A 321 8.39 2.34 -5.32
N SER A 322 7.96 3.54 -5.70
CA SER A 322 8.48 4.74 -5.08
C SER A 322 8.09 4.87 -3.60
N THR A 323 6.90 4.42 -3.16
CA THR A 323 6.59 4.39 -1.71
C THR A 323 7.44 3.36 -1.00
N MET A 324 7.61 2.16 -1.56
CA MET A 324 8.56 1.16 -1.03
C MET A 324 9.93 1.77 -0.75
N SER A 325 10.46 2.57 -1.69
CA SER A 325 11.77 3.21 -1.49
C SER A 325 11.78 4.27 -0.38
N GLN A 326 10.73 5.08 -0.25
CA GLN A 326 10.65 6.15 0.78
C GLN A 326 10.44 5.58 2.18
N LEU A 327 9.72 4.47 2.30
CA LEU A 327 9.58 3.76 3.58
C LEU A 327 10.89 3.09 3.97
N GLY A 328 11.68 2.63 3.00
CA GLY A 328 13.05 2.18 3.26
C GLY A 328 13.92 3.28 3.86
N TYR A 329 13.80 4.55 3.40
CA TYR A 329 14.45 5.70 4.04
C TYR A 329 13.99 5.89 5.49
N MET A 330 12.68 5.83 5.74
CA MET A 330 12.13 5.95 7.11
C MET A 330 12.58 4.80 8.01
N MET A 331 12.64 3.58 7.48
CA MET A 331 13.10 2.39 8.18
C MET A 331 14.60 2.48 8.53
N LEU A 332 15.43 2.95 7.59
CA LEU A 332 16.84 3.22 7.81
C LEU A 332 17.03 4.29 8.89
N ALA A 333 16.27 5.38 8.84
CA ALA A 333 16.35 6.47 9.82
C ALA A 333 16.03 5.98 11.23
N LEU A 334 14.96 5.19 11.40
CA LEU A 334 14.62 4.57 12.69
C LEU A 334 15.68 3.56 13.15
N GLY A 335 16.30 2.81 12.24
CA GLY A 335 17.38 1.87 12.58
C GLY A 335 18.69 2.52 13.02
N ILE A 336 18.95 3.75 12.56
CA ILE A 336 20.09 4.56 12.98
C ILE A 336 19.81 5.25 14.33
N GLY A 337 18.54 5.34 14.73
CA GLY A 337 18.08 6.05 15.93
C GLY A 337 17.60 7.48 15.67
N SER A 338 17.54 7.92 14.40
CA SER A 338 17.02 9.24 14.02
C SER A 338 15.50 9.23 13.94
N TYR A 339 14.87 9.25 15.13
CA TYR A 339 13.41 9.22 15.29
C TYR A 339 12.71 10.46 14.69
N GLN A 340 13.25 11.65 14.94
CA GLN A 340 12.64 12.91 14.51
C GLN A 340 12.59 13.01 12.98
N ALA A 341 13.71 12.76 12.31
CA ALA A 341 13.81 12.78 10.85
C ALA A 341 12.86 11.76 10.19
N ALA A 342 12.75 10.54 10.76
CA ALA A 342 11.86 9.50 10.23
C ALA A 342 10.37 9.91 10.28
N LEU A 343 9.91 10.44 11.41
CA LEU A 343 8.52 10.87 11.56
C LEU A 343 8.21 12.12 10.76
N PHE A 344 9.14 13.07 10.71
CA PHE A 344 8.98 14.23 9.87
C PHE A 344 8.93 13.84 8.38
N HIS A 345 9.75 12.88 7.96
CA HIS A 345 9.66 12.31 6.62
C HIS A 345 8.32 11.62 6.38
N LEU A 346 7.78 10.85 7.33
CA LEU A 346 6.47 10.22 7.23
C LEU A 346 5.36 11.24 6.94
N ILE A 347 5.35 12.39 7.64
CA ILE A 347 4.36 13.45 7.43
C ILE A 347 4.48 14.04 6.03
N THR A 348 5.69 14.49 5.66
CA THR A 348 5.94 15.13 4.36
C THR A 348 5.69 14.17 3.18
N HIS A 349 6.02 12.89 3.35
CA HIS A 349 5.76 11.81 2.42
C HIS A 349 4.25 11.54 2.24
N ALA A 350 3.48 11.52 3.33
CA ALA A 350 2.04 11.24 3.25
C ALA A 350 1.32 12.28 2.37
N TYR A 351 1.55 13.58 2.60
CA TYR A 351 0.89 14.60 1.77
C TYR A 351 1.36 14.58 0.31
N SER A 352 2.66 14.41 0.06
CA SER A 352 3.20 14.36 -1.31
C SER A 352 2.72 13.12 -2.08
N LYS A 353 2.63 11.95 -1.43
CA LYS A 353 2.09 10.74 -2.05
C LYS A 353 0.60 10.77 -2.24
N ALA A 354 -0.17 11.28 -1.28
CA ALA A 354 -1.60 11.45 -1.46
C ALA A 354 -1.86 12.32 -2.70
N LEU A 355 -1.10 13.42 -2.85
CA LEU A 355 -1.19 14.29 -4.02
C LEU A 355 -0.86 13.55 -5.33
N LEU A 356 0.20 12.74 -5.35
CA LEU A 356 0.62 12.01 -6.55
C LEU A 356 -0.33 10.87 -6.93
N PHE A 357 -0.86 10.12 -5.96
CA PHE A 357 -1.81 9.06 -6.25
C PHE A 357 -3.15 9.61 -6.72
N LEU A 358 -3.68 10.65 -6.07
CA LEU A 358 -4.91 11.31 -6.53
C LEU A 358 -4.69 12.01 -7.89
N GLY A 359 -3.52 12.62 -8.10
CA GLY A 359 -3.15 13.21 -9.39
C GLY A 359 -2.98 12.16 -10.50
N SER A 360 -2.48 10.97 -10.18
CA SER A 360 -2.48 9.85 -11.13
C SER A 360 -3.90 9.37 -11.44
N GLY A 361 -4.80 9.41 -10.45
CA GLY A 361 -6.20 9.06 -10.60
C GLY A 361 -6.94 9.99 -11.55
N SER A 362 -6.68 11.31 -11.50
CA SER A 362 -7.28 12.26 -12.43
C SER A 362 -6.74 12.07 -13.85
N VAL A 363 -5.44 11.78 -14.01
CA VAL A 363 -4.84 11.42 -15.30
C VAL A 363 -5.49 10.15 -15.87
N ILE A 364 -5.66 9.11 -15.06
CA ILE A 364 -6.32 7.86 -15.47
C ILE A 364 -7.75 8.14 -15.91
N HIS A 365 -8.52 8.90 -15.12
CA HIS A 365 -9.91 9.22 -15.44
C HIS A 365 -10.04 10.06 -16.72
N SER A 366 -9.09 10.97 -16.98
CA SER A 366 -9.04 11.74 -18.25
C SER A 366 -8.71 10.87 -19.48
N MET A 367 -8.01 9.74 -19.27
CA MET A 367 -7.61 8.80 -20.33
C MET A 367 -8.64 7.70 -20.59
N GLU A 368 -9.53 7.40 -19.64
CA GLU A 368 -10.56 6.36 -19.77
C GLU A 368 -11.46 6.53 -21.00
N PRO A 369 -11.96 7.73 -21.35
CA PRO A 369 -12.78 7.93 -22.56
C PRO A 369 -12.03 7.66 -23.88
N LEU A 370 -10.70 7.80 -23.88
CA LEU A 370 -9.85 7.68 -25.05
C LEU A 370 -9.38 6.24 -25.29
N VAL A 371 -8.89 5.58 -24.23
CA VAL A 371 -8.17 4.30 -24.34
C VAL A 371 -9.01 3.12 -23.79
N GLY A 372 -10.10 3.43 -23.08
CA GLY A 372 -10.99 2.48 -22.42
C GLY A 372 -10.62 2.21 -20.95
N TYR A 373 -11.52 1.52 -20.25
CA TYR A 373 -11.45 1.27 -18.79
C TYR A 373 -10.55 0.11 -18.35
N SER A 374 -9.83 -0.54 -19.27
CA SER A 374 -8.90 -1.61 -18.93
C SER A 374 -7.62 -1.03 -18.28
N PRO A 375 -7.18 -1.52 -17.11
CA PRO A 375 -6.05 -0.96 -16.38
C PRO A 375 -4.75 -0.98 -17.20
N ASP A 376 -4.50 -2.06 -17.95
CA ASP A 376 -3.34 -2.23 -18.83
C ASP A 376 -3.20 -1.14 -19.91
N LYS A 377 -4.30 -0.43 -20.19
CA LYS A 377 -4.35 0.65 -21.17
C LYS A 377 -4.40 2.01 -20.48
N SER A 378 -5.39 2.25 -19.61
CA SER A 378 -5.60 3.57 -19.00
C SER A 378 -4.48 4.00 -18.06
N GLN A 379 -3.74 3.05 -17.48
CA GLN A 379 -2.65 3.32 -16.54
C GLN A 379 -1.26 3.33 -17.20
N ASN A 380 -1.17 2.93 -18.46
CA ASN A 380 0.09 2.72 -19.15
C ASN A 380 0.66 4.03 -19.69
N MET A 381 1.79 4.47 -19.12
CA MET A 381 2.47 5.72 -19.48
C MET A 381 2.93 5.78 -20.94
N VAL A 382 3.12 4.62 -21.59
CA VAL A 382 3.50 4.56 -23.01
C VAL A 382 2.40 5.14 -23.90
N LEU A 383 1.13 4.99 -23.53
CA LEU A 383 -0.01 5.51 -24.28
C LEU A 383 -0.32 6.97 -23.96
N MET A 384 0.25 7.49 -22.88
CA MET A 384 0.09 8.89 -22.45
C MET A 384 1.02 9.83 -23.23
N GLY A 385 1.28 11.02 -22.69
CA GLY A 385 2.11 12.06 -23.31
C GLY A 385 1.27 13.24 -23.77
N GLY A 386 1.86 14.43 -23.80
CA GLY A 386 1.24 15.66 -24.28
C GLY A 386 0.01 16.14 -23.49
N LEU A 387 -0.26 15.56 -22.30
CA LEU A 387 -1.38 15.95 -21.44
C LEU A 387 -1.25 17.37 -20.88
N ARG A 388 -0.07 17.98 -20.97
CA ARG A 388 0.21 19.35 -20.50
C ARG A 388 -0.80 20.41 -20.97
N LYS A 389 -1.31 20.31 -22.20
CA LYS A 389 -2.25 21.29 -22.77
C LYS A 389 -3.70 21.09 -22.31
N TYR A 390 -4.03 19.87 -21.90
CA TYR A 390 -5.41 19.43 -21.71
C TYR A 390 -5.82 19.42 -20.25
N ILE A 391 -4.88 19.12 -19.35
CA ILE A 391 -5.11 19.00 -17.91
C ILE A 391 -4.10 19.84 -17.10
N PRO A 392 -4.12 21.19 -17.25
CA PRO A 392 -3.13 22.07 -16.63
C PRO A 392 -3.08 22.03 -15.10
N ILE A 393 -4.22 21.87 -14.42
CA ILE A 393 -4.28 21.94 -12.94
C ILE A 393 -3.68 20.68 -12.33
N THR A 394 -4.09 19.52 -12.83
CA THR A 394 -3.52 18.23 -12.38
C THR A 394 -2.05 18.11 -12.75
N ARG A 395 -1.61 18.69 -13.88
CA ARG A 395 -0.19 18.77 -14.22
C ARG A 395 0.61 19.55 -13.18
N THR A 396 0.16 20.74 -12.80
CA THR A 396 0.91 21.59 -11.85
C THR A 396 0.97 20.96 -10.47
N THR A 397 -0.15 20.43 -9.97
CA THR A 397 -0.18 19.73 -8.69
C THR A 397 0.76 18.52 -8.72
N PHE A 398 0.64 17.66 -9.74
CA PHE A 398 1.51 16.47 -9.88
C PHE A 398 2.99 16.85 -9.97
N LEU A 399 3.36 17.91 -10.70
CA LEU A 399 4.74 18.41 -10.76
C LEU A 399 5.26 18.76 -9.37
N TRP A 400 4.56 19.58 -8.59
CA TRP A 400 4.98 19.95 -7.25
C TRP A 400 5.10 18.74 -6.31
N GLY A 401 4.20 17.76 -6.43
CA GLY A 401 4.32 16.48 -5.74
C GLY A 401 5.60 15.72 -6.11
N THR A 402 5.95 15.68 -7.41
CA THR A 402 7.18 15.02 -7.87
C THR A 402 8.42 15.74 -7.36
N LEU A 403 8.49 17.07 -7.48
CA LEU A 403 9.62 17.87 -7.02
C LEU A 403 9.81 17.76 -5.51
N SER A 404 8.71 17.65 -4.75
CA SER A 404 8.75 17.46 -3.30
C SER A 404 9.47 16.15 -2.97
N LEU A 405 9.03 15.01 -3.52
CA LEU A 405 9.69 13.70 -3.29
C LEU A 405 11.14 13.62 -3.77
N CYS A 406 11.49 14.37 -4.82
CA CYS A 406 12.87 14.48 -5.29
C CYS A 406 13.79 15.13 -4.24
N GLY A 407 13.23 15.92 -3.31
CA GLY A 407 13.98 16.64 -2.28
C GLY A 407 14.53 17.97 -2.78
N ILE A 408 13.78 18.71 -3.59
CA ILE A 408 14.21 20.01 -4.12
C ILE A 408 13.80 21.14 -3.14
N PRO A 409 14.72 22.02 -2.71
CA PRO A 409 14.36 23.18 -1.90
C PRO A 409 13.46 24.15 -2.69
N PRO A 410 12.40 24.73 -2.11
CA PRO A 410 12.02 24.79 -0.69
C PRO A 410 10.98 23.73 -0.22
N LEU A 411 10.77 22.64 -0.95
CA LEU A 411 9.64 21.74 -0.73
C LEU A 411 9.76 20.85 0.51
N ALA A 412 8.62 20.32 0.96
CA ALA A 412 8.51 19.63 2.24
C ALA A 412 9.49 18.46 2.45
N CYS A 413 9.62 17.54 1.50
CA CYS A 413 10.50 16.39 1.71
C CYS A 413 12.00 16.70 1.60
N PHE A 414 12.42 17.91 1.19
CA PHE A 414 13.83 18.30 1.22
C PHE A 414 14.35 18.28 2.67
N TRP A 415 13.67 18.98 3.56
CA TRP A 415 14.07 19.13 4.97
C TRP A 415 14.20 17.78 5.68
N SER A 416 13.24 16.87 5.47
CA SER A 416 13.26 15.56 6.12
C SER A 416 14.26 14.58 5.49
N LYS A 417 14.41 14.58 4.15
CA LYS A 417 15.26 13.63 3.46
C LYS A 417 16.75 13.98 3.60
N ASP A 418 17.09 15.27 3.62
CA ASP A 418 18.47 15.72 3.83
C ASP A 418 18.97 15.38 5.24
N GLU A 419 18.10 15.48 6.25
CA GLU A 419 18.40 15.07 7.63
C GLU A 419 18.62 13.55 7.74
N ILE A 420 17.85 12.73 7.02
CA ILE A 420 18.09 11.27 6.97
C ILE A 420 19.43 10.96 6.29
N LEU A 421 19.74 11.65 5.19
CA LEU A 421 21.00 11.45 4.47
C LEU A 421 22.21 11.83 5.32
N SER A 422 22.21 13.01 5.92
CA SER A 422 23.30 13.46 6.80
C SER A 422 23.51 12.50 7.99
N ASN A 423 22.44 12.12 8.70
CA ASN A 423 22.51 11.15 9.79
C ASN A 423 23.03 9.77 9.32
N SER A 424 22.71 9.36 8.09
CA SER A 424 23.21 8.10 7.53
C SER A 424 24.72 8.11 7.26
N TRP A 425 25.27 9.23 6.79
CA TRP A 425 26.72 9.41 6.62
C TRP A 425 27.45 9.41 7.95
N LEU A 426 26.87 10.03 8.99
CA LEU A 426 27.43 10.04 10.35
C LEU A 426 27.45 8.65 10.98
N TYR A 427 26.42 7.83 10.76
CA TYR A 427 26.36 6.48 11.31
C TYR A 427 27.31 5.51 10.61
N SER A 428 27.23 5.42 9.27
CA SER A 428 28.17 4.62 8.49
C SER A 428 28.26 5.09 7.03
N PRO A 429 29.46 5.15 6.44
CA PRO A 429 29.62 5.57 5.05
C PRO A 429 28.91 4.63 4.07
N PHE A 430 28.79 3.34 4.40
CA PHE A 430 28.08 2.37 3.57
C PHE A 430 26.60 2.72 3.40
N PHE A 431 25.89 3.03 4.50
CA PHE A 431 24.49 3.44 4.44
C PHE A 431 24.33 4.80 3.73
N GLY A 432 25.22 5.76 4.00
CA GLY A 432 25.23 7.07 3.33
C GLY A 432 25.41 7.00 1.81
N ILE A 433 26.33 6.16 1.31
CA ILE A 433 26.56 5.97 -0.13
C ILE A 433 25.31 5.39 -0.82
N ILE A 434 24.71 4.35 -0.24
CA ILE A 434 23.52 3.72 -0.84
C ILE A 434 22.34 4.70 -0.81
N ALA A 435 22.09 5.35 0.33
CA ALA A 435 20.98 6.29 0.51
C ALA A 435 21.10 7.53 -0.39
N SER A 436 22.32 8.05 -0.60
CA SER A 436 22.56 9.18 -1.51
C SER A 436 22.42 8.77 -2.98
N PHE A 437 22.94 7.60 -3.37
CA PHE A 437 22.75 7.06 -4.73
C PHE A 437 21.26 6.87 -5.07
N THR A 438 20.49 6.31 -4.13
CA THR A 438 19.05 6.16 -4.33
C THR A 438 18.31 7.48 -4.36
N ALA A 439 18.82 8.55 -3.73
CA ALA A 439 18.20 9.87 -3.81
C ALA A 439 18.24 10.39 -5.26
N GLY A 440 19.37 10.22 -5.94
CA GLY A 440 19.50 10.48 -7.38
C GLY A 440 18.57 9.61 -8.23
N LEU A 441 18.45 8.31 -7.93
CA LEU A 441 17.51 7.41 -8.62
C LEU A 441 16.05 7.82 -8.41
N THR A 442 15.69 8.27 -7.20
CA THR A 442 14.34 8.76 -6.90
C THR A 442 13.96 9.96 -7.74
N ALA A 443 14.89 10.90 -7.91
CA ALA A 443 14.70 12.04 -8.78
C ALA A 443 14.52 11.60 -10.24
N PHE A 444 15.34 10.65 -10.71
CA PHE A 444 15.25 10.13 -12.06
C PHE A 444 13.90 9.45 -12.36
N TYR A 445 13.46 8.47 -11.56
CA TYR A 445 12.23 7.74 -11.87
C TYR A 445 10.98 8.61 -11.65
N MET A 446 10.95 9.51 -10.66
CA MET A 446 9.79 10.39 -10.44
C MET A 446 9.63 11.36 -11.59
N PHE A 447 10.73 11.94 -12.07
CA PHE A 447 10.70 12.86 -13.20
C PHE A 447 10.43 12.15 -14.53
N ARG A 448 10.92 10.91 -14.70
CA ARG A 448 10.52 10.04 -15.82
C ARG A 448 9.00 9.87 -15.89
N ILE A 449 8.33 9.59 -14.75
CA ILE A 449 6.87 9.47 -14.71
C ILE A 449 6.23 10.78 -15.20
N TYR A 450 6.66 11.93 -14.68
CA TYR A 450 6.15 13.24 -15.08
C TYR A 450 6.31 13.52 -16.58
N LEU A 451 7.51 13.29 -17.13
CA LEU A 451 7.81 13.56 -18.54
C LEU A 451 7.01 12.65 -19.47
N LEU A 452 6.92 11.35 -19.16
CA LEU A 452 6.17 10.41 -19.98
C LEU A 452 4.66 10.71 -19.99
N THR A 453 4.10 11.21 -18.89
CA THR A 453 2.66 11.47 -18.80
C THR A 453 2.28 12.81 -19.42
N PHE A 454 2.99 13.90 -19.11
CA PHE A 454 2.56 15.26 -19.45
C PHE A 454 3.27 15.87 -20.65
N ASP A 455 4.55 15.57 -20.89
CA ASP A 455 5.32 16.17 -21.97
C ASP A 455 5.27 15.33 -23.27
N GLY A 456 5.74 15.92 -24.37
CA GLY A 456 5.72 15.32 -25.70
C GLY A 456 4.36 15.42 -26.40
N TYR A 457 4.09 14.46 -27.29
CA TYR A 457 2.83 14.37 -28.04
C TYR A 457 1.95 13.27 -27.47
N LEU A 458 0.64 13.40 -27.66
CA LEU A 458 -0.33 12.40 -27.22
C LEU A 458 -0.18 11.12 -28.06
N ARG A 459 0.25 10.02 -27.42
CA ARG A 459 0.66 8.79 -28.12
C ARG A 459 -0.48 7.81 -28.43
N VAL A 460 -1.68 8.04 -27.89
CA VAL A 460 -2.86 7.16 -28.07
C VAL A 460 -3.16 6.87 -29.55
N HIS A 461 -2.95 7.84 -30.44
CA HIS A 461 -3.30 7.71 -31.86
C HIS A 461 -2.32 6.88 -32.69
N PHE A 462 -1.08 6.66 -32.24
CA PHE A 462 -0.05 6.00 -33.05
C PHE A 462 -0.15 4.47 -33.06
N GLN A 463 -0.90 3.85 -32.14
CA GLN A 463 -0.99 2.39 -32.06
C GLN A 463 -1.93 1.77 -33.11
N ASN A 464 -2.94 2.50 -33.57
CA ASN A 464 -3.83 2.01 -34.62
C ASN A 464 -3.14 1.90 -36.00
N TYR A 465 -1.89 2.38 -36.13
CA TYR A 465 -1.12 2.31 -37.37
C TYR A 465 -0.23 1.07 -37.48
N SER A 466 -0.07 0.27 -36.42
CA SER A 466 0.90 -0.83 -36.36
C SER A 466 0.35 -2.14 -35.75
N SER A 467 -0.84 -2.57 -36.15
CA SER A 467 -1.36 -3.88 -35.70
C SER A 467 -2.13 -4.62 -36.79
N THR A 468 -1.40 -5.36 -37.64
CA THR A 468 -1.86 -6.59 -38.29
C THR A 468 -1.89 -7.79 -37.34
N LYS A 469 -1.84 -7.56 -36.02
CA LYS A 469 -2.16 -8.57 -35.01
C LYS A 469 -3.49 -8.21 -34.38
N GLU A 470 -4.53 -8.85 -34.87
CA GLU A 470 -5.82 -8.99 -34.19
C GLU A 470 -5.58 -9.66 -32.83
N SER A 471 -5.33 -8.86 -31.79
CA SER A 471 -5.58 -9.30 -30.42
C SER A 471 -7.08 -9.19 -30.20
N SER A 472 -7.75 -10.33 -30.18
CA SER A 472 -9.17 -10.52 -29.85
C SER A 472 -9.62 -9.55 -28.76
N LEU A 473 -10.49 -8.61 -29.13
CA LEU A 473 -11.10 -7.64 -28.24
C LEU A 473 -12.07 -8.34 -27.29
N TYR A 474 -11.57 -8.80 -26.14
CA TYR A 474 -12.43 -9.04 -24.99
C TYR A 474 -12.75 -7.68 -24.34
N SER A 475 -13.73 -6.95 -24.90
CA SER A 475 -14.44 -5.93 -24.14
C SER A 475 -15.39 -6.64 -23.18
N ILE A 476 -14.83 -7.15 -22.08
CA ILE A 476 -15.66 -7.58 -20.95
C ILE A 476 -16.29 -6.30 -20.40
N SER A 477 -17.59 -6.17 -20.60
CA SER A 477 -18.40 -5.22 -19.85
C SER A 477 -18.14 -5.50 -18.37
N LEU A 478 -17.98 -4.44 -17.58
CA LEU A 478 -17.65 -4.51 -16.14
C LEU A 478 -18.59 -5.44 -15.35
N TRP A 479 -19.74 -5.79 -15.95
CA TRP A 479 -20.85 -6.55 -15.39
C TRP A 479 -21.42 -7.59 -16.38
N GLY A 480 -20.59 -8.51 -16.88
CA GLY A 480 -21.01 -9.88 -17.27
C GLY A 480 -22.20 -10.05 -18.24
N LYS A 481 -22.71 -9.00 -18.87
CA LYS A 481 -23.77 -9.07 -19.87
C LYS A 481 -23.11 -8.98 -21.23
N ARG A 482 -23.09 -10.12 -21.93
CA ARG A 482 -22.83 -10.19 -23.37
C ARG A 482 -23.89 -9.33 -24.05
N ILE A 483 -23.48 -8.19 -24.59
CA ILE A 483 -24.24 -7.53 -25.64
C ILE A 483 -23.97 -8.35 -26.90
N PRO A 484 -24.98 -8.98 -27.54
CA PRO A 484 -24.76 -9.60 -28.84
C PRO A 484 -24.58 -8.46 -29.84
N LYS A 485 -23.35 -8.18 -30.25
CA LYS A 485 -23.11 -7.37 -31.45
C LYS A 485 -23.26 -8.28 -32.65
N GLY A 486 -24.40 -8.15 -33.34
CA GLY A 486 -24.59 -8.67 -34.67
C GLY A 486 -23.49 -8.12 -35.58
N VAL A 487 -22.74 -9.05 -36.18
CA VAL A 487 -21.73 -8.75 -37.17
C VAL A 487 -22.45 -8.47 -38.49
N ASN A 488 -22.69 -7.19 -38.80
CA ASN A 488 -22.89 -6.80 -40.19
C ASN A 488 -21.52 -6.64 -40.83
N ARG A 489 -21.04 -7.72 -41.44
CA ARG A 489 -20.01 -7.68 -42.48
C ARG A 489 -20.68 -7.11 -43.72
N ASP A 490 -20.51 -5.82 -43.95
CA ASP A 490 -20.61 -5.18 -45.25
C ASP A 490 -19.93 -3.81 -45.17
N PHE A 491 -18.60 -3.80 -45.26
CA PHE A 491 -17.89 -2.60 -45.70
C PHE A 491 -16.97 -3.00 -46.85
N VAL A 492 -17.56 -2.86 -48.02
CA VAL A 492 -16.93 -3.03 -49.33
C VAL A 492 -15.84 -1.98 -49.49
N LEU A 493 -14.68 -2.51 -49.86
CA LEU A 493 -13.51 -1.84 -50.41
C LEU A 493 -13.89 -0.69 -51.36
N SER A 494 -13.45 0.55 -51.09
CA SER A 494 -13.36 1.56 -52.14
C SER A 494 -12.04 2.31 -52.05
N THR A 495 -11.29 2.17 -53.13
CA THR A 495 -9.99 2.75 -53.43
C THR A 495 -10.06 4.27 -53.43
N THR A 496 -9.11 4.90 -52.75
CA THR A 496 -8.85 6.33 -52.81
C THR A 496 -8.40 6.76 -54.21
N LYS A 497 -9.27 7.44 -54.94
CA LYS A 497 -8.87 8.38 -56.00
C LYS A 497 -9.42 9.77 -55.67
N SER A 498 -8.46 10.69 -55.57
CA SER A 498 -8.54 12.15 -55.69
C SER A 498 -9.82 12.73 -56.30
N GLY A 499 -10.38 13.76 -55.65
CA GLY A 499 -11.32 14.68 -56.28
C GLY A 499 -12.18 15.44 -55.27
N VAL A 500 -11.80 16.67 -54.97
CA VAL A 500 -12.64 17.66 -54.31
C VAL A 500 -13.79 18.03 -55.25
N SER A 501 -15.04 17.97 -54.78
CA SER A 501 -16.15 18.71 -55.41
C SER A 501 -17.23 19.07 -54.40
N PHE A 502 -17.39 20.39 -54.23
CA PHE A 502 -18.45 21.09 -53.53
C PHE A 502 -19.84 20.77 -54.11
N PHE A 503 -20.85 20.74 -53.22
CA PHE A 503 -22.29 20.92 -53.43
C PHE A 503 -22.96 20.33 -54.70
N SER A 504 -23.91 19.42 -54.48
CA SER A 504 -25.15 19.41 -55.27
C SER A 504 -26.30 18.83 -54.44
N GLN A 505 -27.29 19.68 -54.16
CA GLN A 505 -28.59 19.31 -53.62
C GLN A 505 -29.35 18.47 -54.65
N ASN A 506 -29.89 17.32 -54.24
CA ASN A 506 -30.97 16.67 -54.99
C ASN A 506 -32.05 16.18 -54.01
N ILE A 507 -33.24 16.72 -54.21
CA ILE A 507 -34.50 16.45 -53.51
C ILE A 507 -35.07 15.12 -54.03
N PRO A 508 -35.50 14.17 -53.18
CA PRO A 508 -36.42 13.12 -53.59
C PRO A 508 -37.87 13.54 -53.34
N LYS A 509 -38.69 13.44 -54.40
CA LYS A 509 -40.15 13.60 -54.39
C LYS A 509 -40.80 12.50 -53.55
N ILE A 510 -41.61 12.87 -52.56
CA ILE A 510 -42.51 11.96 -51.82
C ILE A 510 -43.89 12.03 -52.48
N GLN A 511 -44.38 10.87 -52.92
CA GLN A 511 -45.74 10.66 -53.42
C GLN A 511 -46.68 10.42 -52.23
N GLY A 512 -47.80 11.16 -52.19
CA GLY A 512 -48.67 11.25 -51.03
C GLY A 512 -49.58 10.05 -50.80
N ASN A 513 -49.92 9.79 -49.53
CA ASN A 513 -51.31 9.91 -49.05
C ASN A 513 -51.42 9.78 -47.51
N THR A 514 -51.84 10.89 -46.89
CA THR A 514 -52.84 11.03 -45.82
C THR A 514 -52.97 9.94 -44.73
N ARG A 515 -52.51 10.23 -43.50
CA ARG A 515 -53.39 10.58 -42.34
C ARG A 515 -52.56 10.89 -41.09
N ASN A 516 -52.94 11.98 -40.42
CA ASN A 516 -52.28 12.59 -39.26
C ASN A 516 -52.13 11.68 -38.04
N ARG A 517 -50.91 11.63 -37.48
CA ARG A 517 -50.64 11.67 -36.03
C ARG A 517 -49.28 12.32 -35.79
N ILE A 518 -49.27 13.25 -34.85
CA ILE A 518 -48.17 14.13 -34.40
C ILE A 518 -46.81 13.40 -34.39
N GLY A 519 -45.90 13.83 -35.27
CA GLY A 519 -44.56 13.28 -35.40
C GLY A 519 -43.63 13.82 -34.34
N SER A 520 -43.09 12.92 -33.53
CA SER A 520 -41.87 13.16 -32.77
C SER A 520 -40.72 13.38 -33.76
N PHE A 521 -40.10 14.55 -33.71
CA PHE A 521 -38.83 14.82 -34.37
C PHE A 521 -37.76 13.90 -33.78
N THR A 522 -37.60 12.71 -34.35
CA THR A 522 -36.40 11.90 -34.15
C THR A 522 -35.35 12.43 -35.10
N THR A 523 -34.64 13.48 -34.66
CA THR A 523 -33.34 13.78 -35.26
C THR A 523 -32.47 12.55 -35.05
N SER A 524 -32.19 11.82 -36.12
CA SER A 524 -31.09 10.85 -36.15
C SER A 524 -29.82 11.65 -35.92
N PHE A 525 -29.42 11.76 -34.64
CA PHE A 525 -28.08 12.17 -34.26
C PHE A 525 -27.14 11.12 -34.87
N GLY A 526 -26.70 11.39 -36.10
CA GLY A 526 -25.51 10.78 -36.65
C GLY A 526 -24.43 10.98 -35.60
N ALA A 527 -23.93 9.88 -35.05
CA ALA A 527 -22.83 9.88 -34.11
C ALA A 527 -21.62 10.55 -34.78
N LYS A 528 -21.51 11.86 -34.62
CA LYS A 528 -20.25 12.56 -34.81
C LYS A 528 -19.34 11.98 -33.75
N ASN A 529 -18.43 11.09 -34.16
CA ASN A 529 -17.25 10.76 -33.38
C ASN A 529 -16.40 12.04 -33.28
N THR A 530 -16.81 12.97 -32.41
CA THR A 530 -15.94 14.03 -31.94
C THR A 530 -14.80 13.31 -31.25
N PHE A 531 -13.60 13.33 -31.85
CA PHE A 531 -12.37 12.91 -31.19
C PHE A 531 -12.28 13.68 -29.86
N ALA A 532 -12.64 13.00 -28.76
CA ALA A 532 -12.75 13.61 -27.45
C ALA A 532 -11.33 13.78 -26.91
N TYR A 533 -10.80 14.99 -26.96
CA TYR A 533 -9.55 15.31 -26.28
C TYR A 533 -9.69 15.03 -24.77
N PRO A 534 -8.59 14.72 -24.07
CA PRO A 534 -8.67 14.61 -22.63
C PRO A 534 -9.09 15.96 -22.05
N HIS A 535 -9.91 15.93 -21.02
CA HIS A 535 -10.39 17.12 -20.33
C HIS A 535 -10.03 17.03 -18.85
N GLU A 536 -9.90 18.18 -18.21
CA GLU A 536 -9.70 18.25 -16.76
C GLU A 536 -10.91 17.63 -16.05
N THR A 537 -10.64 16.95 -14.94
CA THR A 537 -11.67 16.27 -14.16
C THR A 537 -12.56 17.26 -13.40
N GLY A 538 -13.71 16.79 -12.91
CA GLY A 538 -14.67 17.64 -12.19
C GLY A 538 -14.11 18.25 -10.89
N ASN A 539 -14.77 19.31 -10.42
CA ASN A 539 -14.33 20.09 -9.25
C ASN A 539 -14.13 19.24 -7.98
N THR A 540 -14.91 18.16 -7.79
CA THR A 540 -14.80 17.27 -6.63
C THR A 540 -13.47 16.51 -6.58
N MET A 541 -12.84 16.24 -7.73
CA MET A 541 -11.49 15.65 -7.81
C MET A 541 -10.38 16.70 -7.70
N LEU A 542 -10.60 17.90 -8.26
CA LEU A 542 -9.59 18.97 -8.27
C LEU A 542 -9.41 19.63 -6.90
N PHE A 543 -10.49 19.79 -6.13
CA PHE A 543 -10.43 20.45 -4.83
C PHE A 543 -9.48 19.76 -3.84
N PRO A 544 -9.52 18.43 -3.65
CA PRO A 544 -8.53 17.73 -2.82
C PRO A 544 -7.09 17.90 -3.29
N LEU A 545 -6.84 17.96 -4.61
CA LEU A 545 -5.49 18.14 -5.16
C LEU A 545 -4.91 19.52 -4.83
N LEU A 546 -5.73 20.57 -4.86
CA LEU A 546 -5.29 21.93 -4.51
C LEU A 546 -4.99 22.06 -3.01
N ILE A 547 -5.81 21.45 -2.15
CA ILE A 547 -5.56 21.44 -0.70
C ILE A 547 -4.28 20.67 -0.38
N LEU A 548 -4.10 19.48 -0.96
CA LEU A 548 -2.87 18.71 -0.77
C LEU A 548 -1.64 19.47 -1.27
N LEU A 549 -1.76 20.22 -2.36
CA LEU A 549 -0.68 21.05 -2.86
C LEU A 549 -0.24 22.07 -1.80
N LEU A 550 -1.20 22.74 -1.15
CA LEU A 550 -0.92 23.69 -0.08
C LEU A 550 -0.15 23.01 1.07
N PHE A 551 -0.59 21.84 1.52
CA PHE A 551 0.13 21.07 2.54
C PHE A 551 1.56 20.72 2.09
N THR A 552 1.75 20.27 0.85
CA THR A 552 3.10 19.90 0.35
C THR A 552 4.06 21.09 0.23
N LEU A 553 3.56 22.30 0.05
CA LEU A 553 4.36 23.52 0.02
C LEU A 553 4.71 23.99 1.44
N PHE A 554 3.72 24.01 2.34
CA PHE A 554 3.89 24.69 3.63
C PHE A 554 4.44 23.80 4.74
N ILE A 555 4.21 22.49 4.70
CA ILE A 555 4.57 21.62 5.84
C ILE A 555 6.09 21.50 6.03
N GLY A 556 6.88 21.76 4.99
CA GLY A 556 8.33 21.85 5.07
C GLY A 556 8.81 22.96 6.00
N PHE A 557 8.11 24.11 6.03
CA PHE A 557 8.51 25.24 6.87
C PHE A 557 8.41 24.94 8.37
N ILE A 558 7.61 23.95 8.78
CA ILE A 558 7.54 23.51 10.19
C ILE A 558 8.88 22.94 10.65
N GLY A 559 9.65 22.34 9.74
CA GLY A 559 10.96 21.77 10.05
C GLY A 559 12.13 22.76 10.03
N ILE A 560 11.90 24.04 9.70
CA ILE A 560 12.97 25.04 9.66
C ILE A 560 13.29 25.47 11.10
N SER A 561 14.56 25.34 11.49
CA SER A 561 15.10 26.01 12.66
C SER A 561 15.26 27.51 12.37
N PHE A 562 14.33 28.32 12.88
CA PHE A 562 14.54 29.76 12.92
C PHE A 562 15.52 30.08 14.02
N ASP A 563 16.75 30.39 13.62
CA ASP A 563 17.81 30.92 14.47
C ASP A 563 17.47 32.37 14.83
N ASN A 564 16.57 32.55 15.80
CA ASN A 564 16.28 33.88 16.33
C ASN A 564 17.37 34.21 17.34
N GLY A 565 18.46 34.79 16.85
CA GLY A 565 19.51 35.38 17.68
C GLY A 565 18.90 36.35 18.71
N GLY A 566 18.81 35.88 19.95
CA GLY A 566 18.17 36.59 21.05
C GLY A 566 18.89 36.27 22.35
N ILE A 567 19.74 37.20 22.76
CA ILE A 567 20.48 37.25 24.01
C ILE A 567 19.51 37.15 25.22
N ASP A 568 19.93 36.36 26.20
CA ASP A 568 19.45 36.23 27.58
C ASP A 568 18.29 35.27 27.93
N ASN A 569 18.66 34.30 28.79
CA ASN A 569 17.87 33.51 29.74
C ASN A 569 17.15 32.23 29.23
N GLY A 570 17.91 31.13 29.16
CA GLY A 570 17.57 29.85 29.81
C GLY A 570 16.34 29.05 29.35
N ILE A 571 15.59 29.49 28.35
CA ILE A 571 14.50 28.71 27.75
C ILE A 571 14.97 28.22 26.39
N ALA A 572 15.35 26.93 26.37
CA ALA A 572 15.93 26.23 25.23
C ALA A 572 15.23 26.52 23.89
N GLU A 573 16.05 26.81 22.89
CA GLU A 573 15.78 26.94 21.46
C GLU A 573 15.13 25.66 20.91
N LEU A 574 13.82 25.51 21.10
CA LEU A 574 13.07 24.36 20.58
C LEU A 574 12.20 24.80 19.41
N THR A 575 12.55 24.32 18.22
CA THR A 575 11.73 24.41 17.00
C THR A 575 10.33 23.85 17.27
N ILE A 576 9.30 24.34 16.56
CA ILE A 576 7.92 23.83 16.72
C ILE A 576 7.88 22.32 16.49
N LEU A 577 8.68 21.84 15.53
CA LEU A 577 8.87 20.42 15.27
C LEU A 577 9.50 19.68 16.45
N SER A 578 10.56 20.22 17.08
CA SER A 578 11.18 19.56 18.22
C SER A 578 10.26 19.55 19.45
N LYS A 579 9.47 20.61 19.68
CA LYS A 579 8.42 20.64 20.73
C LYS A 579 7.32 19.61 20.46
N TRP A 580 7.00 19.37 19.18
CA TRP A 580 5.97 18.42 18.78
C TRP A 580 6.46 16.97 18.66
N LEU A 581 7.78 16.76 18.50
CA LEU A 581 8.41 15.44 18.35
C LEU A 581 9.29 15.06 19.55
N THR A 582 9.22 15.77 20.68
CA THR A 582 9.96 15.37 21.88
C THR A 582 9.53 13.95 22.29
N PRO A 583 10.47 12.98 22.32
CA PRO A 583 10.15 11.64 22.79
C PRO A 583 9.78 11.68 24.28
N SER A 584 8.89 10.77 24.69
CA SER A 584 8.37 10.64 26.05
C SER A 584 9.43 10.24 27.09
N ILE A 585 10.56 9.72 26.61
CA ILE A 585 11.72 9.36 27.41
C ILE A 585 12.82 10.33 26.98
N ASN A 586 13.43 11.03 27.94
CA ASN A 586 14.67 11.76 27.73
C ASN A 586 15.70 10.75 27.23
N PHE A 587 15.83 10.60 25.91
CA PHE A 587 16.95 9.90 25.34
C PHE A 587 18.16 10.77 25.62
N THR A 588 18.89 10.42 26.68
CA THR A 588 20.27 10.84 26.90
C THR A 588 21.13 10.14 25.85
N GLN A 589 20.91 10.47 24.59
CA GLN A 589 22.05 10.71 23.76
C GLN A 589 22.38 12.16 24.06
N GLU A 590 23.53 12.39 24.67
CA GLU A 590 24.21 13.67 24.52
C GLU A 590 24.21 13.91 23.01
N SER A 591 23.25 14.69 22.52
CA SER A 591 23.48 15.45 21.31
C SER A 591 24.66 16.29 21.71
N SER A 592 25.85 15.78 21.40
CA SER A 592 27.08 16.53 21.51
C SER A 592 26.74 17.94 21.07
N ASN A 593 27.18 18.92 21.86
CA ASN A 593 27.10 20.34 21.57
C ASN A 593 27.84 20.70 20.25
N SER A 594 27.59 19.98 19.15
CA SER A 594 27.82 20.45 17.81
C SER A 594 26.65 21.37 17.54
N PHE A 595 26.86 22.66 17.80
CA PHE A 595 26.24 23.69 16.98
C PHE A 595 26.19 23.12 15.55
N VAL A 596 24.99 22.93 15.01
CA VAL A 596 24.86 22.62 13.58
C VAL A 596 25.45 23.82 12.89
N ASN A 597 26.72 23.70 12.51
CA ASN A 597 27.44 24.77 11.85
C ASN A 597 26.62 25.02 10.59
N SER A 598 26.04 26.20 10.44
CA SER A 598 25.23 26.56 9.26
C SER A 598 26.00 26.24 7.97
N TYR A 599 27.32 26.34 8.03
CA TYR A 599 28.25 25.88 7.00
C TYR A 599 28.17 24.36 6.71
N GLU A 600 28.21 23.49 7.71
CA GLU A 600 28.15 22.03 7.54
C GLU A 600 26.79 21.60 6.97
N PHE A 601 25.70 22.18 7.48
CA PHE A 601 24.36 21.98 6.92
C PHE A 601 24.30 22.38 5.44
N ILE A 602 24.79 23.57 5.09
CA ILE A 602 24.83 24.05 3.70
C ILE A 602 25.68 23.10 2.83
N THR A 603 26.84 22.64 3.31
CA THR A 603 27.68 21.71 2.52
C THR A 603 26.99 20.37 2.27
N ASN A 604 26.34 19.79 3.29
CA ASN A 604 25.60 18.55 3.16
C ASN A 604 24.39 18.72 2.22
N ALA A 605 23.63 19.80 2.37
CA ALA A 605 22.51 20.14 1.52
C ALA A 605 22.92 20.36 0.05
N ILE A 606 24.05 21.03 -0.21
CA ILE A 606 24.56 21.20 -1.58
C ILE A 606 24.85 19.83 -2.21
N SER A 607 25.46 18.91 -1.46
CA SER A 607 25.78 17.57 -1.96
C SER A 607 24.51 16.78 -2.30
N SER A 608 23.50 16.76 -1.43
CA SER A 608 22.26 16.02 -1.62
C SER A 608 21.41 16.59 -2.74
N VAL A 609 21.29 17.92 -2.81
CA VAL A 609 20.55 18.63 -3.86
C VAL A 609 21.24 18.47 -5.21
N SER A 610 22.57 18.50 -5.26
CA SER A 610 23.31 18.27 -6.52
C SER A 610 23.02 16.89 -7.11
N LEU A 611 22.93 15.84 -6.29
CA LEU A 611 22.57 14.49 -6.71
C LEU A 611 21.13 14.40 -7.21
N ALA A 612 20.19 15.06 -6.53
CA ALA A 612 18.79 15.11 -6.97
C ALA A 612 18.66 15.83 -8.32
N ILE A 613 19.28 17.01 -8.47
CA ILE A 613 19.30 17.78 -9.72
C ILE A 613 19.94 16.97 -10.85
N PHE A 614 21.03 16.27 -10.58
CA PHE A 614 21.68 15.40 -11.55
C PHE A 614 20.74 14.28 -12.04
N GLY A 615 19.98 13.65 -11.13
CA GLY A 615 18.95 12.67 -11.49
C GLY A 615 17.82 13.25 -12.36
N LEU A 616 17.33 14.45 -12.04
CA LEU A 616 16.33 15.17 -12.85
C LEU A 616 16.86 15.49 -14.24
N PHE A 617 18.09 15.99 -14.32
CA PHE A 617 18.75 16.36 -15.57
C PHE A 617 18.93 15.15 -16.49
N ILE A 618 19.38 14.02 -15.95
CA ILE A 618 19.47 12.77 -16.70
C ILE A 618 18.10 12.33 -17.23
N ALA A 619 17.06 12.36 -16.38
CA ALA A 619 15.71 12.01 -16.81
C ALA A 619 15.19 12.94 -17.92
N TYR A 620 15.48 14.24 -17.82
CA TYR A 620 15.14 15.24 -18.84
C TYR A 620 15.83 14.97 -20.18
N ILE A 621 17.11 14.61 -20.19
CA ILE A 621 17.84 14.27 -21.42
C ILE A 621 17.22 13.05 -22.10
N PHE A 622 16.90 12.00 -21.33
CA PHE A 622 16.41 10.74 -21.91
C PHE A 622 14.94 10.78 -22.34
N TYR A 623 14.08 11.51 -21.63
CA TYR A 623 12.62 11.45 -21.81
C TYR A 623 11.97 12.80 -22.13
N GLY A 624 12.68 13.91 -21.98
CA GLY A 624 12.16 15.24 -22.29
C GLY A 624 11.93 15.42 -23.79
N SER A 625 11.12 16.41 -24.16
CA SER A 625 10.93 16.80 -25.57
C SER A 625 12.25 17.18 -26.25
N ALA A 626 13.24 17.62 -25.47
CA ALA A 626 14.62 17.87 -25.88
C ALA A 626 15.40 16.60 -26.31
N TYR A 627 14.87 15.38 -26.15
CA TYR A 627 15.42 14.20 -26.82
C TYR A 627 15.45 14.40 -28.34
N SER A 628 14.47 15.10 -28.90
CA SER A 628 14.52 15.56 -30.31
C SER A 628 15.64 16.58 -30.57
N PHE A 629 15.98 17.42 -29.59
CA PHE A 629 17.03 18.43 -29.70
C PHE A 629 18.43 17.82 -29.62
N PHE A 630 18.68 16.87 -28.71
CA PHE A 630 19.94 16.12 -28.64
C PHE A 630 20.09 15.05 -29.72
N GLN A 631 18.99 14.61 -30.34
CA GLN A 631 19.05 13.78 -31.56
C GLN A 631 19.35 14.62 -32.81
N ASN A 632 18.95 15.92 -32.81
CA ASN A 632 19.30 16.89 -33.85
C ASN A 632 20.72 17.45 -33.72
N LEU A 633 21.27 17.55 -32.50
CA LEU A 633 22.69 17.81 -32.28
C LEU A 633 23.44 16.49 -32.43
N ASP A 634 24.19 16.29 -33.51
CA ASP A 634 24.95 15.08 -33.88
C ASP A 634 25.91 14.46 -32.82
N LEU A 635 25.89 14.91 -31.57
CA LEU A 635 26.58 14.35 -30.41
C LEU A 635 26.25 12.86 -30.16
N ILE A 636 25.05 12.38 -30.53
CA ILE A 636 24.72 10.95 -30.42
C ILE A 636 25.37 10.15 -31.55
N ASN A 637 25.51 10.73 -32.75
CA ASN A 637 26.18 10.10 -33.88
C ASN A 637 27.69 9.92 -33.66
N SER A 638 28.34 10.78 -32.87
CA SER A 638 29.75 10.60 -32.50
C SER A 638 29.99 9.45 -31.51
N PHE A 639 29.03 9.16 -30.62
CA PHE A 639 29.05 7.96 -29.76
C PHE A 639 28.56 6.70 -30.48
N TYR A 640 27.95 6.83 -31.67
CA TYR A 640 27.35 5.70 -32.38
C TYR A 640 28.34 4.87 -33.21
N LYS A 641 29.51 5.42 -33.56
CA LYS A 641 30.54 4.72 -34.35
C LYS A 641 31.37 3.74 -33.48
N GLY A 642 31.03 2.45 -33.63
CA GLY A 642 31.89 1.27 -33.48
C GLY A 642 32.84 1.19 -32.28
N ASN A 643 32.41 0.53 -31.18
CA ASN A 643 33.32 0.12 -30.12
C ASN A 643 32.82 -1.19 -29.45
N PRO A 644 33.68 -2.20 -29.18
CA PRO A 644 33.27 -3.47 -28.56
C PRO A 644 32.77 -3.33 -27.12
N LYS A 645 33.10 -2.24 -26.42
CA LYS A 645 32.53 -1.88 -25.09
C LYS A 645 31.00 -1.66 -25.14
N LYS A 646 30.41 -1.50 -26.33
CA LYS A 646 28.99 -1.23 -26.55
C LYS A 646 28.12 -2.48 -26.41
N GLU A 647 28.59 -3.65 -26.83
CA GLU A 647 27.87 -4.93 -26.60
C GLU A 647 27.71 -5.21 -25.10
N PHE A 648 28.76 -4.95 -24.31
CA PHE A 648 28.71 -5.08 -22.86
C PHE A 648 27.71 -4.10 -22.24
N LEU A 649 27.72 -2.82 -22.63
CA LEU A 649 26.78 -1.82 -22.15
C LEU A 649 25.32 -2.12 -22.55
N ASP A 650 25.10 -2.59 -23.77
CA ASP A 650 23.77 -2.98 -24.26
C ASP A 650 23.26 -4.22 -23.52
N GLN A 651 24.15 -5.18 -23.22
CA GLN A 651 23.82 -6.35 -22.41
C GLN A 651 23.50 -5.97 -20.96
N VAL A 652 24.29 -5.09 -20.34
CA VAL A 652 24.02 -4.56 -18.99
C VAL A 652 22.70 -3.79 -18.96
N LYS A 653 22.43 -2.95 -19.97
CA LYS A 653 21.16 -2.23 -20.10
C LYS A 653 19.99 -3.18 -20.26
N LYS A 654 20.12 -4.22 -21.08
CA LYS A 654 19.10 -5.25 -21.27
C LYS A 654 18.83 -5.99 -19.96
N ASN A 655 19.88 -6.32 -19.20
CA ASN A 655 19.77 -6.98 -17.90
C ASN A 655 19.08 -6.09 -16.85
N ILE A 656 19.46 -4.82 -16.75
CA ILE A 656 18.82 -3.86 -15.82
C ILE A 656 17.36 -3.62 -16.21
N TYR A 657 17.09 -3.51 -17.51
CA TYR A 657 15.72 -3.38 -18.02
C TYR A 657 14.89 -4.62 -17.71
N SER A 658 15.41 -5.82 -17.98
CA SER A 658 14.71 -7.07 -17.67
C SER A 658 14.53 -7.27 -16.17
N TRP A 659 15.49 -6.86 -15.35
CA TRP A 659 15.39 -6.85 -13.89
C TRP A 659 14.24 -5.98 -13.43
N SER A 660 14.22 -4.69 -13.79
CA SER A 660 13.16 -3.77 -13.36
C SER A 660 11.80 -4.14 -13.97
N TYR A 661 11.75 -4.52 -15.25
CA TYR A 661 10.51 -4.89 -15.93
C TYR A 661 9.87 -6.16 -15.35
N ASN A 662 10.68 -7.17 -15.02
CA ASN A 662 10.20 -8.43 -14.42
C ASN A 662 10.18 -8.38 -12.88
N ARG A 663 10.13 -7.18 -12.28
CA ARG A 663 10.02 -6.97 -10.83
C ARG A 663 11.10 -7.71 -10.00
N GLY A 664 12.33 -7.72 -10.52
CA GLY A 664 13.47 -8.40 -9.89
C GLY A 664 13.37 -9.92 -9.90
N TYR A 665 12.45 -10.51 -10.67
CA TYR A 665 12.11 -11.94 -10.64
C TYR A 665 11.65 -12.45 -9.26
N ILE A 666 11.33 -11.53 -8.34
CA ILE A 666 10.96 -11.87 -6.96
C ILE A 666 9.61 -12.57 -6.94
N ASP A 667 8.63 -12.10 -7.72
CA ASP A 667 7.32 -12.76 -7.87
C ASP A 667 7.47 -14.22 -8.35
N ILE A 668 8.40 -14.48 -9.28
CA ILE A 668 8.70 -15.82 -9.81
C ILE A 668 9.39 -16.68 -8.74
N PHE A 669 10.29 -16.10 -7.96
CA PHE A 669 10.92 -16.79 -6.84
C PHE A 669 9.87 -17.19 -5.78
N TYR A 670 9.00 -16.27 -5.38
CA TYR A 670 7.95 -16.53 -4.40
C TYR A 670 6.98 -17.62 -4.86
N THR A 671 6.56 -17.56 -6.12
CA THR A 671 5.67 -18.59 -6.67
C THR A 671 6.35 -19.95 -6.74
N ARG A 672 7.59 -20.02 -7.24
CA ARG A 672 8.30 -21.28 -7.40
C ARG A 672 8.69 -21.93 -6.07
N VAL A 673 9.18 -21.16 -5.11
CA VAL A 673 9.69 -21.69 -3.84
C VAL A 673 8.55 -21.89 -2.84
N PHE A 674 7.80 -20.84 -2.54
CA PHE A 674 6.78 -20.91 -1.50
C PHE A 674 5.47 -21.51 -2.02
N THR A 675 4.91 -21.01 -3.12
CA THR A 675 3.56 -21.48 -3.51
C THR A 675 3.56 -22.91 -4.05
N LEU A 676 4.52 -23.29 -4.91
CA LEU A 676 4.63 -24.67 -5.40
C LEU A 676 5.14 -25.61 -4.30
N GLY A 677 6.07 -25.15 -3.45
CA GLY A 677 6.55 -25.94 -2.32
C GLY A 677 5.43 -26.29 -1.33
N ILE A 678 4.61 -25.30 -0.95
CA ILE A 678 3.45 -25.53 -0.06
C ILE A 678 2.41 -26.43 -0.76
N ARG A 679 2.15 -26.25 -2.05
CA ARG A 679 1.24 -27.15 -2.79
C ARG A 679 1.72 -28.60 -2.81
N GLY A 680 3.02 -28.82 -3.03
CA GLY A 680 3.61 -30.15 -2.95
C GLY A 680 3.50 -30.75 -1.55
N LEU A 681 3.74 -29.95 -0.49
CA LEU A 681 3.53 -30.39 0.89
C LEU A 681 2.06 -30.73 1.17
N THR A 682 1.10 -29.96 0.64
CA THR A 682 -0.33 -30.25 0.82
C THR A 682 -0.75 -31.54 0.13
N GLU A 683 -0.24 -31.80 -1.07
CA GLU A 683 -0.49 -33.06 -1.80
C GLU A 683 0.09 -34.26 -1.03
N LEU A 684 1.26 -34.11 -0.41
CA LEU A 684 1.84 -35.14 0.45
C LEU A 684 1.02 -35.38 1.71
N THR A 685 0.50 -34.32 2.36
CA THR A 685 -0.39 -34.48 3.53
C THR A 685 -1.72 -35.13 3.16
N GLU A 686 -2.28 -34.78 1.99
CA GLU A 686 -3.51 -35.40 1.48
C GLU A 686 -3.29 -36.88 1.14
N PHE A 687 -2.14 -37.22 0.56
CA PHE A 687 -1.75 -38.61 0.32
C PHE A 687 -1.56 -39.38 1.64
N PHE A 688 -0.96 -38.78 2.66
CA PHE A 688 -0.79 -39.42 3.96
C PHE A 688 -2.13 -39.68 4.64
N ASP A 689 -3.04 -38.70 4.61
CA ASP A 689 -4.39 -38.82 5.19
C ASP A 689 -5.20 -39.91 4.47
N LYS A 690 -5.38 -39.79 3.16
CA LYS A 690 -6.16 -40.74 2.35
C LYS A 690 -5.50 -42.11 2.18
N GLY A 691 -4.17 -42.15 2.20
CA GLY A 691 -3.40 -43.37 1.94
C GLY A 691 -3.10 -44.15 3.20
N VAL A 692 -2.60 -43.49 4.24
CA VAL A 692 -2.14 -44.15 5.47
C VAL A 692 -3.24 -44.16 6.52
N ILE A 693 -3.82 -43.00 6.85
CA ILE A 693 -4.81 -42.90 7.93
C ILE A 693 -6.09 -43.66 7.53
N ASP A 694 -6.65 -43.35 6.37
CA ASP A 694 -7.81 -44.08 5.82
C ASP A 694 -7.45 -45.53 5.44
N GLY A 695 -6.20 -45.78 5.04
CA GLY A 695 -5.72 -47.13 4.74
C GLY A 695 -5.73 -48.04 5.96
N ILE A 696 -5.32 -47.54 7.12
CA ILE A 696 -5.31 -48.29 8.39
C ILE A 696 -6.75 -48.60 8.83
N THR A 697 -7.64 -47.62 8.80
CA THR A 697 -9.04 -47.82 9.23
C THR A 697 -9.77 -48.80 8.31
N ASN A 698 -9.61 -48.64 6.99
CA ASN A 698 -10.16 -49.58 6.01
C ASN A 698 -9.51 -50.96 6.12
N GLY A 699 -8.21 -51.03 6.42
CA GLY A 699 -7.47 -52.27 6.64
C GLY A 699 -7.99 -53.06 7.83
N VAL A 700 -8.27 -52.40 8.97
CA VAL A 700 -8.90 -53.04 10.14
C VAL A 700 -10.33 -53.48 9.82
N GLY A 701 -11.09 -52.68 9.08
CA GLY A 701 -12.42 -53.05 8.60
C GLY A 701 -12.39 -54.30 7.71
N LEU A 702 -11.49 -54.35 6.74
CA LEU A 702 -11.27 -55.50 5.88
C LEU A 702 -10.81 -56.73 6.66
N ALA A 703 -9.85 -56.58 7.58
CA ALA A 703 -9.37 -57.69 8.39
C ALA A 703 -10.48 -58.28 9.26
N SER A 704 -11.30 -57.45 9.91
CA SER A 704 -12.43 -57.92 10.71
C SER A 704 -13.50 -58.61 9.86
N PHE A 705 -13.77 -58.10 8.66
CA PHE A 705 -14.65 -58.75 7.69
C PHE A 705 -14.10 -60.12 7.25
N CYS A 706 -12.82 -60.21 6.86
CA CYS A 706 -12.18 -61.46 6.46
C CYS A 706 -12.17 -62.48 7.60
N ILE A 707 -11.83 -62.07 8.83
CA ILE A 707 -11.87 -62.94 10.01
C ILE A 707 -13.30 -63.44 10.26
N GLY A 708 -14.30 -62.57 10.14
CA GLY A 708 -15.71 -62.96 10.25
C GLY A 708 -16.14 -63.97 9.19
N GLU A 709 -15.66 -63.81 7.95
CA GLU A 709 -15.92 -64.73 6.85
C GLU A 709 -15.21 -66.08 7.06
N GLU A 710 -13.97 -66.10 7.55
CA GLU A 710 -13.27 -67.34 7.92
C GLU A 710 -13.97 -68.09 9.07
N ILE A 711 -14.36 -67.38 10.14
CA ILE A 711 -15.09 -67.96 11.28
C ILE A 711 -16.41 -68.60 10.82
N LYS A 712 -17.09 -68.01 9.83
CA LYS A 712 -18.32 -68.57 9.27
C LYS A 712 -18.12 -69.97 8.70
N TYR A 713 -16.97 -70.26 8.07
CA TYR A 713 -16.69 -71.58 7.51
C TYR A 713 -16.37 -72.66 8.55
N VAL A 714 -16.05 -72.28 9.80
CA VAL A 714 -15.91 -73.23 10.93
C VAL A 714 -17.25 -73.94 11.21
N GLY A 715 -18.38 -73.27 10.96
CA GLY A 715 -19.73 -73.83 11.07
C GLY A 715 -20.16 -74.66 9.85
N GLY A 716 -19.44 -75.73 9.51
CA GLY A 716 -19.69 -76.53 8.30
C GLY A 716 -20.97 -77.39 8.27
N GLY A 717 -21.89 -77.23 9.23
CA GLY A 717 -23.20 -77.89 9.26
C GLY A 717 -23.20 -79.41 9.50
N ARG A 718 -22.03 -80.05 9.60
CA ARG A 718 -21.89 -81.49 9.86
C ARG A 718 -21.90 -81.75 11.37
N ILE A 719 -22.85 -82.54 11.87
CA ILE A 719 -22.96 -82.87 13.30
C ILE A 719 -21.67 -83.51 13.85
N SER A 720 -21.00 -84.34 13.04
CA SER A 720 -19.74 -84.98 13.41
C SER A 720 -18.61 -84.00 13.70
N SER A 721 -18.52 -82.87 12.98
CA SER A 721 -17.49 -81.86 13.25
C SER A 721 -17.74 -81.10 14.55
N TYR A 722 -19.01 -80.83 14.90
CA TYR A 722 -19.35 -80.18 16.17
C TYR A 722 -19.04 -81.08 17.38
N LEU A 723 -19.33 -82.38 17.28
CA LEU A 723 -18.96 -83.35 18.31
C LEU A 723 -17.43 -83.44 18.49
N PHE A 724 -16.68 -83.45 17.38
CA PHE A 724 -15.22 -83.43 17.42
C PHE A 724 -14.66 -82.17 18.10
N PHE A 725 -15.18 -80.98 17.76
CA PHE A 725 -14.80 -79.72 18.43
C PHE A 725 -15.12 -79.73 19.92
N PHE A 726 -16.29 -80.25 20.32
CA PHE A 726 -16.67 -80.37 21.73
C PHE A 726 -15.73 -81.30 22.50
N LEU A 727 -15.42 -82.48 21.95
CA LEU A 727 -14.48 -83.41 22.56
C LEU A 727 -13.07 -82.83 22.65
N CYS A 728 -12.59 -82.13 21.61
CA CYS A 728 -11.33 -81.39 21.65
C CYS A 728 -11.34 -80.32 22.76
N TYR A 729 -12.41 -79.53 22.87
CA TYR A 729 -12.52 -78.51 23.91
C TYR A 729 -12.51 -79.12 25.32
N VAL A 730 -13.25 -80.21 25.54
CA VAL A 730 -13.25 -80.95 26.80
C VAL A 730 -11.86 -81.53 27.10
N SER A 731 -11.17 -82.09 26.10
CA SER A 731 -9.81 -82.61 26.25
C SER A 731 -8.80 -81.51 26.58
N VAL A 732 -8.87 -80.35 25.92
CA VAL A 732 -8.01 -79.19 26.19
C VAL A 732 -8.30 -78.63 27.58
N PHE A 733 -9.58 -78.49 27.94
CA PHE A 733 -9.98 -78.01 29.25
C PHE A 733 -9.53 -78.96 30.36
N LEU A 734 -9.72 -80.27 30.19
CA LEU A 734 -9.21 -81.28 31.13
C LEU A 734 -7.69 -81.27 31.19
N PHE A 735 -6.98 -81.13 30.07
CA PHE A 735 -5.53 -81.00 30.04
C PHE A 735 -5.06 -79.79 30.85
N PHE A 736 -5.66 -78.60 30.65
CA PHE A 736 -5.35 -77.40 31.42
C PHE A 736 -5.75 -77.46 32.89
N PHE A 737 -6.74 -78.28 33.24
CA PHE A 737 -7.22 -78.41 34.62
C PHE A 737 -6.48 -79.51 35.40
N LEU A 738 -5.93 -80.50 34.70
CA LEU A 738 -5.14 -81.60 35.27
C LEU A 738 -3.62 -81.35 35.20
N SER A 739 -3.15 -80.44 34.34
CA SER A 739 -1.79 -79.85 34.37
C SER A 739 -1.70 -78.77 35.42
#